data_AF-A0A1I7XZ03-F1
#
_entry.id   AF-A0A1I7XZ03-F1
#
_cell.length_a   1.000
_cell.length_b   1.000
_cell.length_c   1.000
_cell.angle_alpha   90.00
_cell.angle_beta   90.00
_cell.angle_gamma   90.00
#
_symmetry.space_group_name_H-M   'P 1'
#
loop_
_entity.id
_entity.type
_entity.pdbx_description
1 polymer ?
#
loop_
_entity_poly.entity_id
_entity_poly.type
_entity_poly.pdbx_seq_one_letter_code
_entity_poly.pdbx_strand_id
1 'polypeptide(L)'
;MSAVELGWPRFAFFDKTATPSIPDNLSFKELAVHCWHSGNGFALFGERNGGVFTIKRDKESEDPEFWKLYKEELGDVAISGNYLATVGENEPGINSLLTIWNMEKGDKFPPSILCQKVSNVANAQKAAKATMVTVNSEMDFIVVGFNDGSAAFASADLKKDRSLKWTKLCDASSNSEGISGVVIASVPKRPERVVFVITESAVTTFVILNKTIKHHYRHEGRGCSRNCYTFSEHEDQLIVAGRDMMHFFKVEACLDAAMNPSNDITVPCKEIGKGVEKLQVIALDNYTAVLTKHKSMIQEDKWMTILTVYDLKECHIAFSCSMPSLARIFKIDSLLYIIQGDGSLFRLTEKHINAKLDILYRKNLFNVAARIARSSGSAELPHICLKYGDYLYKKGDYENAVQQYCETIGTVEPSYVIKKFLDGAKITHLCKYLEALHKKKLEIGHHTTILLNCYSRLGAADKIRAFIDEYSVEGGDIDTAIKVLRSAKFFAEAEKLSKTHGRYSTYINILIEDMQKYSAAVQFLGTQPEQFAIKELEQFGKLLLMQCPDETIDLLIKIISGEGESQVSELMKMFVDDNANCAKFIKKALKSDTSNAAMRNTVLELMLKQLKETEPSNAPTLKAEIMQLIEQSNHGEAIHLCLMFGFAEGIIHIYRKQRRFTELMQFLKEKGDVDNMTQLCTELSDGALWTELLIYLSQCEDSSEDQVKKVLAEIEDSGIIHPLVVLEILSRSESLTVDSLRGYVVRWLQRQNEKVNNDAGRMEEVEKEIENLEYNIQTFQMSKCSICDQSLENDAIHFFCKHSYHVNCFSSYSDHTNKCPACSSTRPIFRTDEVPSEVSTYQQFREQADNSTDIMTVMSDYLRSGLFSSNSAGKADDRSEKSSSVNPFDEPSNPFEDEEPTAPSPIIQKRRSPVQSNRKAPASKPVSTNPFDDYDDAMNPFA
;
A
#
# COMPACT_ATOMS: atom_id res chain seq x y z
N MET A 1 -66.66 -5.19 10.41
CA MET A 1 -65.61 -6.01 9.79
C MET A 1 -64.85 -6.75 10.86
N SER A 2 -65.07 -8.06 10.94
CA SER A 2 -64.27 -8.98 11.75
C SER A 2 -62.86 -9.08 11.16
N ALA A 3 -61.88 -9.55 11.92
CA ALA A 3 -60.51 -9.72 11.40
C ALA A 3 -60.41 -10.70 10.21
N VAL A 4 -61.47 -11.47 9.94
CA VAL A 4 -61.65 -12.30 8.75
C VAL A 4 -61.94 -11.45 7.50
N GLU A 5 -62.64 -10.32 7.63
CA GLU A 5 -62.92 -9.39 6.52
C GLU A 5 -61.71 -8.50 6.17
N LEU A 6 -60.78 -8.29 7.12
CA LEU A 6 -59.50 -7.61 6.87
C LEU A 6 -58.48 -8.46 6.09
N GLY A 7 -58.77 -9.77 5.89
CA GLY A 7 -57.85 -10.70 5.23
C GLY A 7 -56.59 -11.05 6.05
N TRP A 8 -56.58 -10.76 7.35
CA TRP A 8 -55.40 -11.02 8.19
C TRP A 8 -55.23 -12.53 8.43
N PRO A 9 -54.04 -13.10 8.21
CA PRO A 9 -53.82 -14.52 8.39
C PRO A 9 -53.90 -14.90 9.87
N ARG A 10 -54.57 -16.03 10.16
CA ARG A 10 -54.75 -16.55 11.52
C ARG A 10 -53.80 -17.71 11.82
N PHE A 11 -53.13 -17.61 12.95
CA PHE A 11 -52.19 -18.59 13.48
C PHE A 11 -52.59 -19.05 14.89
N ALA A 12 -51.90 -20.08 15.36
CA ALA A 12 -52.04 -20.65 16.69
C ALA A 12 -50.68 -20.61 17.39
N PHE A 13 -50.15 -19.39 17.57
CA PHE A 13 -48.86 -19.12 18.19
C PHE A 13 -48.87 -19.18 19.71
N PHE A 14 -50.05 -19.33 20.32
CA PHE A 14 -50.20 -19.50 21.76
C PHE A 14 -50.83 -20.86 22.05
N ASP A 15 -50.38 -21.48 23.14
CA ASP A 15 -51.02 -22.65 23.73
C ASP A 15 -51.86 -22.24 24.95
N LYS A 16 -53.08 -22.75 25.00
CA LYS A 16 -54.01 -22.56 26.11
C LYS A 16 -53.85 -23.71 27.08
N THR A 17 -53.23 -23.45 28.24
CA THR A 17 -53.03 -24.43 29.31
C THR A 17 -54.00 -24.16 30.45
N ALA A 18 -54.70 -25.19 30.93
CA ALA A 18 -55.54 -25.07 32.12
C ALA A 18 -54.64 -25.02 33.36
N THR A 19 -54.93 -24.11 34.28
CA THR A 19 -54.30 -24.05 35.60
C THR A 19 -55.33 -24.50 36.65
N PRO A 20 -54.92 -24.81 37.89
CA PRO A 20 -55.87 -25.22 38.93
C PRO A 20 -56.98 -24.18 39.05
N SER A 21 -58.23 -24.61 39.15
CA SER A 21 -59.37 -23.72 39.34
C SER A 21 -59.20 -22.88 40.61
N ILE A 22 -59.90 -21.75 40.66
CA ILE A 22 -59.95 -20.94 41.88
C ILE A 22 -60.92 -21.63 42.86
N PRO A 23 -60.63 -21.69 44.18
CA PRO A 23 -61.52 -22.35 45.14
C PRO A 23 -62.94 -21.78 45.13
N ASP A 24 -63.94 -22.66 45.28
CA ASP A 24 -65.38 -22.32 45.26
C ASP A 24 -65.83 -21.35 46.36
N ASN A 25 -65.00 -21.13 47.38
CA ASN A 25 -65.28 -20.23 48.51
C ASN A 25 -65.25 -18.74 48.12
N LEU A 26 -64.58 -18.40 47.01
CA LEU A 26 -64.67 -17.07 46.41
C LEU A 26 -65.86 -17.09 45.45
N SER A 27 -66.87 -16.25 45.70
CA SER A 27 -68.09 -16.22 44.89
C SER A 27 -67.84 -15.63 43.49
N PHE A 28 -67.15 -16.38 42.63
CA PHE A 28 -66.99 -16.05 41.21
C PHE A 28 -68.27 -16.26 40.40
N LYS A 29 -69.40 -16.61 41.05
CA LYS A 29 -70.70 -16.67 40.38
C LYS A 29 -70.93 -15.33 39.67
N GLU A 30 -70.91 -15.38 38.34
CA GLU A 30 -71.08 -14.27 37.39
C GLU A 30 -69.89 -13.30 37.18
N LEU A 31 -68.70 -13.58 37.74
CA LEU A 31 -67.49 -12.82 37.42
C LEU A 31 -67.60 -11.32 37.75
N ALA A 32 -68.04 -11.01 38.98
CA ALA A 32 -68.25 -9.66 39.53
C ALA A 32 -66.96 -8.84 39.75
N VAL A 33 -65.93 -9.07 38.93
CA VAL A 33 -64.70 -8.28 38.86
C VAL A 33 -65.03 -6.91 38.28
N HIS A 34 -64.89 -5.88 39.11
CA HIS A 34 -65.10 -4.48 38.75
C HIS A 34 -63.83 -3.84 38.18
N CYS A 35 -62.68 -4.08 38.81
CA CYS A 35 -61.38 -3.58 38.41
C CYS A 35 -60.30 -4.65 38.60
N TRP A 36 -59.16 -4.48 37.95
CA TRP A 36 -58.00 -5.34 38.13
C TRP A 36 -56.72 -4.56 37.85
N HIS A 37 -55.62 -4.99 38.46
CA HIS A 37 -54.30 -4.42 38.19
C HIS A 37 -53.22 -5.51 38.29
N SER A 38 -52.20 -5.43 37.44
CA SER A 38 -51.05 -6.34 37.50
C SER A 38 -50.07 -5.86 38.58
N GLY A 39 -49.57 -6.77 39.39
CA GLY A 39 -48.41 -6.59 40.27
C GLY A 39 -47.25 -7.49 39.82
N ASN A 40 -46.15 -7.47 40.57
CA ASN A 40 -44.99 -8.32 40.32
C ASN A 40 -45.28 -9.76 40.77
N GLY A 41 -45.51 -10.66 39.82
CA GLY A 41 -45.80 -12.08 40.10
C GLY A 41 -47.21 -12.38 40.63
N PHE A 42 -48.10 -11.38 40.70
CA PHE A 42 -49.51 -11.55 41.06
C PHE A 42 -50.42 -10.56 40.31
N ALA A 43 -51.70 -10.87 40.22
CA ALA A 43 -52.74 -9.94 39.77
C ALA A 43 -53.74 -9.68 40.89
N LEU A 44 -54.15 -8.43 41.03
CA LEU A 44 -55.11 -7.99 42.02
C LEU A 44 -56.45 -7.71 41.33
N PHE A 45 -57.53 -8.14 41.95
CA PHE A 45 -58.88 -7.96 41.43
C PHE A 45 -59.75 -7.31 42.48
N GLY A 46 -60.54 -6.34 42.08
CA GLY A 46 -61.51 -5.66 42.93
C GLY A 46 -62.93 -6.02 42.54
N GLU A 47 -63.75 -6.34 43.54
CA GLU A 47 -65.19 -6.48 43.42
C GLU A 47 -65.89 -5.16 43.71
N ARG A 48 -67.06 -4.97 43.11
CA ARG A 48 -67.84 -3.74 43.32
C ARG A 48 -68.20 -3.50 44.78
N ASN A 49 -68.40 -4.56 45.57
CA ASN A 49 -68.84 -4.50 46.98
C ASN A 49 -67.72 -4.17 47.99
N GLY A 50 -66.59 -3.61 47.54
CA GLY A 50 -65.48 -3.24 48.41
C GLY A 50 -64.45 -4.35 48.66
N GLY A 51 -64.66 -5.53 48.09
CA GLY A 51 -63.76 -6.69 48.20
C GLY A 51 -62.59 -6.62 47.21
N VAL A 52 -61.44 -7.14 47.61
CA VAL A 52 -60.23 -7.25 46.78
C VAL A 52 -59.60 -8.61 47.01
N PHE A 53 -59.14 -9.27 45.95
CA PHE A 53 -58.45 -10.56 46.04
C PHE A 53 -57.25 -10.64 45.11
N THR A 54 -56.28 -11.51 45.45
CA THR A 54 -55.05 -11.72 44.66
C THR A 54 -55.02 -13.09 43.99
N ILE A 55 -54.40 -13.14 42.82
CA ILE A 55 -54.03 -14.38 42.13
C ILE A 55 -52.51 -14.34 41.88
N LYS A 56 -51.76 -15.18 42.59
CA LYS A 56 -50.30 -15.32 42.43
C LYS A 56 -49.96 -16.29 41.28
N ARG A 57 -48.77 -16.16 40.69
CA ARG A 57 -48.28 -17.03 39.60
C ARG A 57 -48.07 -18.48 40.06
N ASP A 58 -47.42 -18.67 41.20
CA ASP A 58 -47.05 -19.99 41.74
C ASP A 58 -48.02 -20.36 42.87
N LYS A 59 -48.91 -21.30 42.60
CA LYS A 59 -49.93 -21.79 43.55
C LYS A 59 -49.36 -22.82 44.55
N GLU A 60 -48.09 -22.72 44.95
CA GLU A 60 -47.47 -23.80 45.73
C GLU A 60 -47.87 -23.83 47.22
N SER A 61 -48.50 -22.82 47.82
CA SER A 61 -48.86 -22.96 49.26
C SER A 61 -49.88 -22.02 49.91
N GLU A 62 -50.54 -21.09 49.21
CA GLU A 62 -51.46 -20.15 49.87
C GLU A 62 -52.78 -19.96 49.11
N ASP A 63 -53.88 -20.04 49.84
CA ASP A 63 -55.21 -19.68 49.35
C ASP A 63 -55.22 -18.22 48.87
N PRO A 64 -56.01 -17.89 47.83
CA PRO A 64 -56.19 -16.50 47.40
C PRO A 64 -56.67 -15.62 48.56
N GLU A 65 -55.86 -14.62 48.91
CA GLU A 65 -56.15 -13.71 50.01
C GLU A 65 -57.28 -12.77 49.60
N PHE A 66 -58.38 -12.78 50.36
CA PHE A 66 -59.52 -11.87 50.18
C PHE A 66 -59.55 -10.81 51.29
N TRP A 67 -59.71 -9.55 50.89
CA TRP A 67 -59.79 -8.41 51.80
C TRP A 67 -61.00 -7.54 51.47
N LYS A 68 -61.79 -7.18 52.48
CA LYS A 68 -62.83 -6.16 52.34
C LYS A 68 -62.25 -4.80 52.75
N LEU A 69 -61.87 -3.99 51.77
CA LEU A 69 -61.26 -2.67 51.98
C LEU A 69 -62.30 -1.59 52.27
N TYR A 70 -63.44 -1.67 51.58
CA TYR A 70 -64.54 -0.71 51.71
C TYR A 70 -65.83 -1.42 52.08
N LYS A 71 -66.71 -0.71 52.81
CA LYS A 71 -67.99 -1.29 53.24
C LYS A 71 -69.04 -1.33 52.12
N GLU A 72 -69.08 -0.29 51.29
CA GLU A 72 -70.11 -0.08 50.26
C GLU A 72 -69.59 -0.39 48.86
N GLU A 73 -68.73 0.47 48.31
CA GLU A 73 -68.33 0.40 46.89
C GLU A 73 -66.82 0.62 46.73
N LEU A 74 -66.17 -0.23 45.91
CA LEU A 74 -64.82 0.00 45.42
C LEU A 74 -64.89 0.68 44.05
N GLY A 75 -64.27 1.85 43.91
CA GLY A 75 -64.18 2.56 42.65
C GLY A 75 -63.10 1.97 41.76
N ASP A 76 -61.84 2.01 42.21
CA ASP A 76 -60.72 1.52 41.42
C ASP A 76 -59.46 1.24 42.26
N VAL A 77 -58.49 0.57 41.62
CA VAL A 77 -57.28 0.07 42.27
C VAL A 77 -56.07 0.27 41.35
N ALA A 78 -55.00 0.85 41.89
CA ALA A 78 -53.71 1.00 41.21
C ALA A 78 -52.55 0.50 42.08
N ILE A 79 -51.61 -0.22 41.46
CA ILE A 79 -50.40 -0.72 42.14
C ILE A 79 -49.18 -0.03 41.55
N SER A 80 -48.26 0.37 42.41
CA SER A 80 -46.95 0.89 42.01
C SER A 80 -45.90 0.38 43.02
N GLY A 81 -45.03 -0.52 42.56
CA GLY A 81 -44.13 -1.27 43.43
C GLY A 81 -44.87 -2.03 44.53
N ASN A 82 -44.51 -1.77 45.78
CA ASN A 82 -45.11 -2.42 46.96
C ASN A 82 -46.27 -1.63 47.58
N TYR A 83 -46.74 -0.59 46.90
CA TYR A 83 -47.84 0.27 47.35
C TYR A 83 -49.08 0.04 46.51
N LEU A 84 -50.21 0.00 47.20
CA LEU A 84 -51.54 -0.16 46.63
C LEU A 84 -52.33 1.11 46.89
N ALA A 85 -52.78 1.81 45.85
CA ALA A 85 -53.71 2.92 45.97
C ALA A 85 -55.12 2.44 45.63
N THR A 86 -56.06 2.61 46.54
CA THR A 86 -57.46 2.28 46.32
C THR A 86 -58.34 3.48 46.54
N VAL A 87 -59.44 3.52 45.80
CA VAL A 87 -60.48 4.54 45.95
C VAL A 87 -61.82 3.87 46.12
N GLY A 88 -62.61 4.29 47.11
CA GLY A 88 -63.91 3.70 47.39
C GLY A 88 -64.73 4.48 48.43
N GLU A 89 -65.90 3.93 48.74
CA GLU A 89 -66.90 4.50 49.67
C GLU A 89 -67.14 3.55 50.85
N ASN A 90 -67.12 4.10 52.06
CA ASN A 90 -67.48 3.38 53.27
C ASN A 90 -68.92 3.62 53.72
N GLU A 91 -69.52 4.73 53.29
CA GLU A 91 -70.88 5.13 53.66
C GLU A 91 -71.55 5.76 52.43
N PRO A 92 -72.81 5.41 52.12
CA PRO A 92 -73.48 5.87 50.91
C PRO A 92 -73.75 7.38 50.96
N GLY A 93 -73.37 8.10 49.90
CA GLY A 93 -73.57 9.56 49.79
C GLY A 93 -72.52 10.42 50.48
N ILE A 94 -71.48 9.80 51.06
CA ILE A 94 -70.34 10.49 51.68
C ILE A 94 -69.11 10.41 50.78
N ASN A 95 -68.19 11.33 51.02
CA ASN A 95 -66.92 11.50 50.35
C ASN A 95 -66.13 10.21 50.08
N SER A 96 -65.74 10.00 48.81
CA SER A 96 -64.83 8.92 48.43
C SER A 96 -63.46 9.08 49.10
N LEU A 97 -62.94 7.95 49.59
CA LEU A 97 -61.67 7.86 50.33
C LEU A 97 -60.60 7.25 49.44
N LEU A 98 -59.50 7.98 49.27
CA LEU A 98 -58.25 7.44 48.74
C LEU A 98 -57.46 6.88 49.90
N THR A 99 -57.10 5.60 49.80
CA THR A 99 -56.24 4.93 50.77
C THR A 99 -55.03 4.34 50.06
N ILE A 100 -53.83 4.64 50.57
CA ILE A 100 -52.58 4.04 50.11
C ILE A 100 -52.12 3.04 51.17
N TRP A 101 -52.05 1.78 50.75
CA TRP A 101 -51.64 0.64 51.55
C TRP A 101 -50.19 0.27 51.23
N ASN A 102 -49.45 -0.18 52.23
CA ASN A 102 -48.10 -0.74 52.03
C ASN A 102 -48.15 -2.24 52.25
N MET A 103 -47.75 -2.98 51.23
CA MET A 103 -47.83 -4.44 51.19
C MET A 103 -46.65 -5.15 51.88
N GLU A 104 -45.71 -4.45 52.53
CA GLU A 104 -44.54 -5.07 53.19
C GLU A 104 -44.66 -5.25 54.72
N LYS A 105 -45.46 -4.44 55.42
CA LYS A 105 -45.40 -4.38 56.90
C LYS A 105 -46.48 -5.25 57.58
N GLY A 106 -46.13 -6.47 57.96
CA GLY A 106 -47.01 -7.42 58.67
C GLY A 106 -47.52 -6.95 60.06
N ASP A 107 -48.82 -7.16 60.28
CA ASP A 107 -49.48 -7.76 61.48
C ASP A 107 -50.99 -7.44 61.53
N LYS A 108 -51.45 -6.42 60.78
CA LYS A 108 -52.86 -6.22 60.42
C LYS A 108 -52.94 -5.83 58.95
N PHE A 109 -53.22 -6.81 58.09
CA PHE A 109 -53.30 -6.58 56.65
C PHE A 109 -54.70 -6.15 56.19
N PRO A 110 -54.80 -5.12 55.33
CA PRO A 110 -53.69 -4.33 54.79
C PRO A 110 -53.29 -3.16 55.73
N PRO A 111 -51.98 -2.91 55.96
CA PRO A 111 -51.52 -1.74 56.71
C PRO A 111 -51.66 -0.49 55.85
N SER A 112 -52.56 0.42 56.23
CA SER A 112 -52.71 1.72 55.55
C SER A 112 -51.66 2.72 56.02
N ILE A 113 -51.05 3.47 55.11
CA ILE A 113 -50.09 4.55 55.43
C ILE A 113 -50.72 5.94 55.27
N LEU A 114 -51.55 6.13 54.25
CA LEU A 114 -52.18 7.40 53.93
C LEU A 114 -53.67 7.19 53.63
N CYS A 115 -54.54 8.00 54.24
CA CYS A 115 -55.97 8.00 53.94
C CYS A 115 -56.47 9.44 53.83
N GLN A 116 -56.98 9.84 52.66
CA GLN A 116 -57.45 11.19 52.38
C GLN A 116 -58.82 11.19 51.71
N LYS A 117 -59.68 12.15 52.09
CA LYS A 117 -60.97 12.40 51.43
C LYS A 117 -60.73 13.15 50.12
N VAL A 118 -61.16 12.60 48.99
CA VAL A 118 -60.84 13.15 47.66
C VAL A 118 -62.02 13.82 46.98
N SER A 119 -63.26 13.47 47.32
CA SER A 119 -64.45 14.11 46.73
C SER A 119 -64.64 15.59 47.08
N ASN A 120 -63.96 16.13 48.09
CA ASN A 120 -63.92 17.59 48.35
C ASN A 120 -63.10 18.36 47.31
N VAL A 121 -62.37 17.65 46.44
CA VAL A 121 -61.53 18.20 45.37
C VAL A 121 -62.34 18.43 44.09
N ALA A 122 -63.29 17.53 43.80
CA ALA A 122 -64.35 17.77 42.81
C ALA A 122 -65.35 18.79 43.39
N ASN A 123 -65.85 19.70 42.57
CA ASN A 123 -66.63 20.89 42.95
C ASN A 123 -67.40 20.84 44.30
N ALA A 124 -67.14 21.83 45.15
CA ALA A 124 -67.60 21.94 46.56
C ALA A 124 -69.12 21.97 46.80
N GLN A 125 -69.97 21.79 45.78
CA GLN A 125 -71.44 21.86 45.88
C GLN A 125 -72.13 20.48 45.83
N LYS A 126 -71.49 19.42 45.30
CA LYS A 126 -72.08 18.06 45.23
C LYS A 126 -70.99 17.00 45.36
N ALA A 127 -71.19 16.02 46.26
CA ALA A 127 -70.25 14.93 46.44
C ALA A 127 -70.23 14.03 45.18
N ALA A 128 -69.15 14.12 44.41
CA ALA A 128 -68.92 13.25 43.25
C ALA A 128 -68.20 11.98 43.68
N LYS A 129 -68.68 10.84 43.19
CA LYS A 129 -68.06 9.54 43.43
C LYS A 129 -66.78 9.39 42.63
N ALA A 130 -65.69 8.98 43.26
CA ALA A 130 -64.44 8.72 42.57
C ALA A 130 -64.44 7.31 41.95
N THR A 131 -64.20 7.23 40.64
CA THR A 131 -64.39 6.02 39.82
C THR A 131 -63.09 5.38 39.35
N MET A 132 -61.98 6.13 39.35
CA MET A 132 -60.71 5.75 38.74
C MET A 132 -59.54 6.33 39.52
N VAL A 133 -58.45 5.56 39.68
CA VAL A 133 -57.22 6.02 40.29
C VAL A 133 -56.02 5.49 39.53
N THR A 134 -55.00 6.33 39.33
CA THR A 134 -53.72 5.89 38.76
C THR A 134 -52.59 6.58 39.47
N VAL A 135 -51.48 5.86 39.63
CA VAL A 135 -50.29 6.34 40.34
C VAL A 135 -49.06 6.11 39.46
N ASN A 136 -48.10 7.02 39.49
CA ASN A 136 -46.80 6.86 38.85
C ASN A 136 -45.96 5.77 39.55
N SER A 137 -45.11 5.06 38.79
CA SER A 137 -44.03 4.18 39.27
C SER A 137 -43.16 4.80 40.38
N GLU A 138 -42.90 6.12 40.33
CA GLU A 138 -42.10 6.82 41.34
C GLU A 138 -42.85 7.11 42.66
N MET A 139 -44.18 6.92 42.68
CA MET A 139 -45.06 7.26 43.81
C MET A 139 -45.04 8.74 44.23
N ASP A 140 -44.86 9.64 43.26
CA ASP A 140 -44.82 11.09 43.50
C ASP A 140 -45.96 11.88 42.82
N PHE A 141 -46.81 11.16 42.09
CA PHE A 141 -47.88 11.69 41.26
C PHE A 141 -49.07 10.73 41.24
N ILE A 142 -50.24 11.26 41.55
CA ILE A 142 -51.50 10.51 41.57
C ILE A 142 -52.59 11.30 40.87
N VAL A 143 -53.45 10.60 40.13
CA VAL A 143 -54.63 11.19 39.48
C VAL A 143 -55.86 10.40 39.89
N VAL A 144 -56.94 11.13 40.19
CA VAL A 144 -58.25 10.57 40.54
C VAL A 144 -59.29 11.13 39.58
N GLY A 145 -60.07 10.23 39.01
CA GLY A 145 -61.22 10.55 38.16
C GLY A 145 -62.55 10.32 38.88
N PHE A 146 -63.55 11.13 38.55
CA PHE A 146 -64.87 11.10 39.17
C PHE A 146 -65.98 10.78 38.17
N ASN A 147 -67.12 10.33 38.69
CA ASN A 147 -68.31 9.98 37.91
C ASN A 147 -69.03 11.19 37.28
N ASP A 148 -68.73 12.40 37.75
CA ASP A 148 -69.28 13.64 37.18
C ASP A 148 -68.46 14.17 35.98
N GLY A 149 -67.39 13.44 35.60
CA GLY A 149 -66.49 13.83 34.53
C GLY A 149 -65.32 14.71 34.97
N SER A 150 -65.25 15.09 36.26
CA SER A 150 -64.12 15.84 36.79
C SER A 150 -62.92 14.93 37.08
N ALA A 151 -61.71 15.47 36.96
CA ALA A 151 -60.47 14.78 37.32
C ALA A 151 -59.54 15.74 38.06
N ALA A 152 -58.78 15.20 39.01
CA ALA A 152 -57.81 15.96 39.78
C ALA A 152 -56.52 15.17 39.98
N PHE A 153 -55.40 15.88 40.05
CA PHE A 153 -54.10 15.30 40.34
C PHE A 153 -53.47 15.90 41.59
N ALA A 154 -52.58 15.15 42.21
CA ALA A 154 -51.70 15.65 43.26
C ALA A 154 -50.26 15.23 42.97
N SER A 155 -49.32 16.15 43.22
CA SER A 155 -47.88 15.94 43.07
C SER A 155 -47.16 16.19 44.40
N ALA A 156 -46.81 15.10 45.08
CA ALA A 156 -46.27 15.03 46.43
C ALA A 156 -45.62 13.66 46.66
N ASP A 157 -44.71 13.51 47.62
CA ASP A 157 -44.10 12.20 47.94
C ASP A 157 -45.13 11.35 48.70
N LEU A 158 -45.83 10.46 47.99
CA LEU A 158 -46.93 9.66 48.54
C LEU A 158 -46.47 8.69 49.63
N LYS A 159 -45.16 8.47 49.80
CA LYS A 159 -44.59 7.60 50.84
C LYS A 159 -44.47 8.31 52.19
N LYS A 160 -44.34 9.64 52.19
CA LYS A 160 -44.03 10.45 53.40
C LYS A 160 -45.09 11.49 53.71
N ASP A 161 -45.70 12.09 52.69
CA ASP A 161 -46.61 13.22 52.85
C ASP A 161 -47.98 12.76 53.36
N ARG A 162 -48.40 13.27 54.51
CA ARG A 162 -49.68 12.95 55.15
C ARG A 162 -50.88 13.69 54.56
N SER A 163 -50.64 14.73 53.75
CA SER A 163 -51.69 15.52 53.12
C SER A 163 -51.30 15.91 51.69
N LEU A 164 -52.20 15.67 50.75
CA LEU A 164 -51.99 15.98 49.33
C LEU A 164 -52.66 17.30 48.98
N LYS A 165 -51.90 18.19 48.30
CA LYS A 165 -52.44 19.38 47.63
C LYS A 165 -52.94 18.98 46.25
N TRP A 166 -54.22 19.16 46.01
CA TRP A 166 -54.88 18.77 44.77
C TRP A 166 -55.01 19.93 43.79
N THR A 167 -54.81 19.63 42.51
CA THR A 167 -55.02 20.52 41.37
C THR A 167 -56.02 19.87 40.42
N LYS A 168 -57.03 20.63 39.96
CA LYS A 168 -58.04 20.13 39.01
C LYS A 168 -57.46 20.05 37.59
N LEU A 169 -57.78 18.97 36.87
CA LEU A 169 -57.49 18.79 35.44
C LEU A 169 -58.67 19.24 34.58
N CYS A 170 -59.89 18.76 34.92
CA CYS A 170 -61.11 19.08 34.21
C CYS A 170 -62.27 19.31 35.19
N ASP A 171 -63.14 20.26 34.83
CA ASP A 171 -64.35 20.58 35.59
C ASP A 171 -65.53 19.70 35.17
N ALA A 172 -66.43 19.45 36.12
CA ALA A 172 -67.71 18.81 35.86
C ALA A 172 -68.60 19.75 35.02
N SER A 173 -68.83 19.40 33.76
CA SER A 173 -69.81 20.07 32.92
C SER A 173 -71.18 19.40 33.08
N SER A 174 -72.28 20.12 32.86
CA SER A 174 -73.64 19.56 33.02
C SER A 174 -73.95 18.36 32.11
N ASN A 175 -73.15 18.15 31.05
CA ASN A 175 -73.25 17.04 30.10
C ASN A 175 -72.02 16.11 30.10
N SER A 176 -71.11 16.20 31.08
CA SER A 176 -69.95 15.30 31.09
C SER A 176 -70.32 13.90 31.57
N GLU A 177 -69.97 12.92 30.75
CA GLU A 177 -69.99 11.50 31.11
C GLU A 177 -68.97 11.22 32.21
N GLY A 178 -69.22 10.18 33.02
CA GLY A 178 -68.27 9.73 34.03
C GLY A 178 -66.96 9.26 33.39
N ILE A 179 -65.86 9.48 34.10
CA ILE A 179 -64.54 9.06 33.64
C ILE A 179 -64.47 7.54 33.64
N SER A 180 -64.20 6.98 32.46
CA SER A 180 -64.09 5.53 32.21
C SER A 180 -62.65 5.02 32.35
N GLY A 181 -61.65 5.90 32.27
CA GLY A 181 -60.24 5.56 32.42
C GLY A 181 -59.33 6.76 32.65
N VAL A 182 -58.23 6.55 33.39
CA VAL A 182 -57.16 7.53 33.57
C VAL A 182 -55.82 6.84 33.48
N VAL A 183 -54.87 7.42 32.76
CA VAL A 183 -53.51 6.88 32.59
C VAL A 183 -52.49 7.99 32.76
N ILE A 184 -51.42 7.72 33.51
CA ILE A 184 -50.23 8.57 33.58
C ILE A 184 -49.14 7.95 32.72
N ALA A 185 -48.54 8.75 31.86
CA ALA A 185 -47.36 8.37 31.08
C ALA A 185 -46.21 9.33 31.36
N SER A 186 -45.03 8.77 31.58
CA SER A 186 -43.77 9.51 31.79
C SER A 186 -42.70 8.94 30.89
N VAL A 187 -42.11 9.77 30.03
CA VAL A 187 -41.06 9.33 29.11
C VAL A 187 -39.69 9.49 29.77
N PRO A 188 -38.84 8.45 29.79
CA PRO A 188 -37.48 8.59 30.30
C PRO A 188 -36.74 9.68 29.50
N LYS A 189 -36.07 10.61 30.20
CA LYS A 189 -35.33 11.78 29.68
C LYS A 189 -36.13 13.09 29.46
N ARG A 190 -37.46 13.11 29.57
CA ARG A 190 -38.24 14.38 29.56
C ARG A 190 -38.87 14.64 30.94
N PRO A 191 -38.87 15.89 31.46
CA PRO A 191 -39.47 16.22 32.75
C PRO A 191 -41.00 16.39 32.70
N GLU A 192 -41.57 16.43 31.50
CA GLU A 192 -43.01 16.59 31.27
C GLU A 192 -43.74 15.26 31.44
N ARG A 193 -44.90 15.29 32.11
CA ARG A 193 -45.77 14.13 32.32
C ARG A 193 -47.03 14.29 31.48
N VAL A 194 -47.48 13.21 30.88
CA VAL A 194 -48.71 13.19 30.08
C VAL A 194 -49.79 12.42 30.83
N VAL A 195 -50.94 13.04 31.05
CA VAL A 195 -52.10 12.41 31.68
C VAL A 195 -53.20 12.27 30.63
N PHE A 196 -53.68 11.05 30.43
CA PHE A 196 -54.83 10.77 29.58
C PHE A 196 -56.06 10.57 30.46
N VAL A 197 -57.12 11.34 30.19
CA VAL A 197 -58.43 11.21 30.81
C VAL A 197 -59.40 10.72 29.74
N ILE A 198 -60.04 9.59 29.99
CA ILE A 198 -60.88 8.87 29.02
C ILE A 198 -62.31 8.89 29.51
N THR A 199 -63.24 9.30 28.64
CA THR A 199 -64.69 9.17 28.81
C THR A 199 -65.24 8.19 27.76
N GLU A 200 -66.54 7.90 27.76
CA GLU A 200 -67.13 7.03 26.74
C GLU A 200 -67.10 7.68 25.35
N SER A 201 -67.18 9.00 25.29
CA SER A 201 -67.18 9.80 24.06
C SER A 201 -65.80 10.32 23.62
N ALA A 202 -64.90 10.66 24.53
CA ALA A 202 -63.67 11.40 24.20
C ALA A 202 -62.43 10.97 25.00
N VAL A 203 -61.25 11.28 24.46
CA VAL A 203 -59.96 11.17 25.17
C VAL A 203 -59.35 12.55 25.27
N THR A 204 -59.07 13.01 26.49
CA THR A 204 -58.41 14.28 26.77
C THR A 204 -56.99 14.04 27.27
N THR A 205 -56.01 14.61 26.60
CA THR A 205 -54.59 14.52 26.94
C THR A 205 -54.15 15.82 27.61
N PHE A 206 -53.52 15.74 28.77
CA PHE A 206 -52.95 16.87 29.51
C PHE A 206 -51.43 16.72 29.60
N VAL A 207 -50.70 17.77 29.21
CA VAL A 207 -49.24 17.83 29.38
C VAL A 207 -48.92 18.70 30.60
N ILE A 208 -48.28 18.11 31.60
CA ILE A 208 -48.04 18.71 32.91
C ILE A 208 -46.53 18.86 33.12
N LEU A 209 -46.09 20.07 33.43
CA LEU A 209 -44.71 20.37 33.85
C LEU A 209 -44.75 21.18 35.14
N ASN A 210 -43.88 20.85 36.11
CA ASN A 210 -43.73 21.60 37.35
C ASN A 210 -45.06 21.87 38.08
N LYS A 211 -45.95 20.86 38.16
CA LYS A 211 -47.28 20.93 38.79
C LYS A 211 -48.28 21.88 38.11
N THR A 212 -47.99 22.35 36.90
CA THR A 212 -48.85 23.20 36.08
C THR A 212 -49.22 22.52 34.77
N ILE A 213 -50.44 22.75 34.30
CA ILE A 213 -50.92 22.23 33.00
C ILE A 213 -50.42 23.19 31.92
N LYS A 214 -49.58 22.70 31.00
CA LYS A 214 -49.08 23.50 29.87
C LYS A 214 -50.07 23.51 28.71
N HIS A 215 -50.49 22.31 28.28
CA HIS A 215 -51.35 22.11 27.13
C HIS A 215 -52.37 21.02 27.43
N HIS A 216 -53.55 21.11 26.80
CA HIS A 216 -54.55 20.06 26.82
C HIS A 216 -55.15 19.88 25.41
N TYR A 217 -55.36 18.63 25.01
CA TYR A 217 -55.91 18.25 23.71
C TYR A 217 -57.10 17.34 23.93
N ARG A 218 -58.25 17.67 23.34
CA ARG A 218 -59.47 16.85 23.47
C ARG A 218 -59.82 16.22 22.14
N HIS A 219 -59.85 14.89 22.12
CA HIS A 219 -60.14 14.09 20.94
C HIS A 219 -61.55 13.50 21.03
N GLU A 220 -62.51 14.19 20.40
CA GLU A 220 -63.91 13.78 20.34
C GLU A 220 -64.12 12.52 19.49
N GLY A 221 -65.07 11.67 19.88
CA GLY A 221 -65.45 10.44 19.18
C GLY A 221 -64.44 9.30 19.30
N ARG A 222 -63.42 9.43 20.16
CA ARG A 222 -62.34 8.45 20.36
C ARG A 222 -62.34 7.81 21.75
N GLY A 223 -63.41 7.98 22.53
CA GLY A 223 -63.56 7.43 23.87
C GLY A 223 -63.84 5.92 23.92
N CYS A 224 -63.93 5.37 25.13
CA CYS A 224 -64.27 3.95 25.34
C CYS A 224 -64.94 3.70 26.69
N SER A 225 -65.58 2.53 26.81
CA SER A 225 -66.08 2.00 28.07
C SER A 225 -64.92 1.54 28.98
N ARG A 226 -65.22 1.33 30.26
CA ARG A 226 -64.26 0.82 31.26
C ARG A 226 -63.61 -0.49 30.78
N ASN A 227 -62.32 -0.66 31.06
CA ASN A 227 -61.48 -1.80 30.65
C ASN A 227 -61.20 -1.94 29.13
N CYS A 228 -61.73 -1.05 28.28
CA CYS A 228 -61.45 -1.06 26.84
C CYS A 228 -60.27 -0.17 26.43
N TYR A 229 -59.39 0.15 27.38
CA TYR A 229 -58.13 0.86 27.14
C TYR A 229 -56.99 0.15 27.87
N THR A 230 -55.77 0.35 27.39
CA THR A 230 -54.55 -0.18 28.00
C THR A 230 -53.36 0.70 27.60
N PHE A 231 -52.40 0.84 28.49
CA PHE A 231 -51.16 1.54 28.21
C PHE A 231 -50.06 0.51 27.92
N SER A 232 -49.39 0.67 26.78
CA SER A 232 -48.22 -0.13 26.42
C SER A 232 -46.96 0.60 26.87
N GLU A 233 -46.32 0.09 27.92
CA GLU A 233 -45.03 0.62 28.42
C GLU A 233 -43.89 0.40 27.42
N HIS A 234 -43.97 -0.62 26.56
CA HIS A 234 -42.93 -0.90 25.54
C HIS A 234 -42.91 0.12 24.40
N GLU A 235 -44.09 0.65 24.01
CA GLU A 235 -44.24 1.56 22.88
C GLU A 235 -44.59 3.00 23.32
N ASP A 236 -44.61 3.27 24.63
CA ASP A 236 -45.08 4.53 25.23
C ASP A 236 -46.36 5.05 24.58
N GLN A 237 -47.36 4.15 24.50
CA GLN A 237 -48.58 4.37 23.73
C GLN A 237 -49.83 3.91 24.47
N LEU A 238 -50.83 4.78 24.53
CA LEU A 238 -52.18 4.44 24.99
C LEU A 238 -52.99 3.85 23.82
N ILE A 239 -53.55 2.66 24.04
CA ILE A 239 -54.44 1.96 23.13
C ILE A 239 -55.86 2.11 23.67
N VAL A 240 -56.75 2.72 22.91
CA VAL A 240 -58.17 2.92 23.26
C VAL A 240 -59.03 2.20 22.24
N ALA A 241 -59.87 1.28 22.69
CA ALA A 241 -60.74 0.51 21.83
C ALA A 241 -62.18 1.02 21.94
N GLY A 242 -62.59 1.84 21.00
CA GLY A 242 -63.98 2.23 20.79
C GLY A 242 -64.79 1.09 20.16
N ARG A 243 -66.08 1.31 19.89
CA ARG A 243 -66.98 0.28 19.32
C ARG A 243 -66.48 -0.22 17.96
N ASP A 244 -66.09 0.69 17.07
CA ASP A 244 -65.68 0.32 15.71
C ASP A 244 -64.17 0.44 15.46
N MET A 245 -63.51 1.38 16.12
CA MET A 245 -62.09 1.71 15.89
C MET A 245 -61.25 1.45 17.14
N MET A 246 -59.99 1.06 16.93
CA MET A 246 -58.94 1.13 17.95
C MET A 246 -58.05 2.34 17.64
N HIS A 247 -57.90 3.23 18.60
CA HIS A 247 -57.11 4.46 18.54
C HIS A 247 -55.80 4.29 19.32
N PHE A 248 -54.73 4.87 18.79
CA PHE A 248 -53.36 4.66 19.24
C PHE A 248 -52.69 5.99 19.53
N PHE A 249 -52.68 6.42 20.79
CA PHE A 249 -52.13 7.72 21.21
C PHE A 249 -50.68 7.55 21.68
N LYS A 250 -49.71 8.00 20.87
CA LYS A 250 -48.29 8.01 21.24
C LYS A 250 -47.98 9.18 22.16
N VAL A 251 -47.28 8.93 23.25
CA VAL A 251 -46.91 9.97 24.22
C VAL A 251 -45.97 11.01 23.58
N GLU A 252 -45.00 10.57 22.78
CA GLU A 252 -44.04 11.46 22.11
C GLU A 252 -44.72 12.41 21.12
N ALA A 253 -45.69 11.93 20.34
CA ALA A 253 -46.46 12.78 19.42
C ALA A 253 -47.24 13.89 20.16
N CYS A 254 -47.79 13.58 21.35
CA CYS A 254 -48.48 14.56 22.17
C CYS A 254 -47.51 15.61 22.75
N LEU A 255 -46.30 15.21 23.14
CA LEU A 255 -45.27 16.11 23.65
C LEU A 255 -44.69 17.00 22.54
N ASP A 256 -44.49 16.46 21.34
CA ASP A 256 -43.97 17.22 20.20
C ASP A 256 -45.00 18.23 19.67
N ALA A 257 -46.29 17.88 19.68
CA ALA A 257 -47.37 18.83 19.41
C ALA A 257 -47.44 19.97 20.45
N ALA A 258 -47.08 19.69 21.72
CA ALA A 258 -46.96 20.74 22.73
C ALA A 258 -45.79 21.71 22.47
N MET A 259 -44.71 21.26 21.80
CA MET A 259 -43.61 22.13 21.38
C MET A 259 -43.94 22.92 20.10
N ASN A 260 -44.72 22.34 19.19
CA ASN A 260 -45.11 22.93 17.91
C ASN A 260 -46.65 22.90 17.71
N PRO A 261 -47.39 23.92 18.19
CA PRO A 261 -48.86 23.93 18.19
C PRO A 261 -49.53 23.98 16.81
N SER A 262 -48.76 24.21 15.75
CA SER A 262 -49.25 24.19 14.36
C SER A 262 -49.45 22.78 13.79
N ASN A 263 -48.94 21.75 14.49
CA ASN A 263 -49.02 20.36 14.04
C ASN A 263 -50.28 19.69 14.63
N ASP A 264 -51.23 19.31 13.77
CA ASP A 264 -52.41 18.57 14.22
C ASP A 264 -52.01 17.15 14.66
N ILE A 265 -52.54 16.69 15.80
CA ILE A 265 -52.18 15.38 16.36
C ILE A 265 -52.91 14.31 15.55
N THR A 266 -52.22 13.74 14.57
CA THR A 266 -52.69 12.58 13.84
C THR A 266 -52.65 11.35 14.76
N VAL A 267 -53.83 10.89 15.17
CA VAL A 267 -53.95 9.67 16.00
C VAL A 267 -54.21 8.49 15.08
N PRO A 268 -53.25 7.57 14.91
CA PRO A 268 -53.46 6.38 14.11
C PRO A 268 -54.64 5.57 14.65
N CYS A 269 -55.46 5.05 13.75
CA CYS A 269 -56.58 4.20 14.10
C CYS A 269 -56.68 2.98 13.19
N LYS A 270 -57.17 1.86 13.71
CA LYS A 270 -57.40 0.61 12.97
C LYS A 270 -58.82 0.11 13.19
N GLU A 271 -59.48 -0.29 12.11
CA GLU A 271 -60.80 -0.94 12.16
C GLU A 271 -60.67 -2.37 12.67
N ILE A 272 -60.75 -2.59 13.99
CA ILE A 272 -60.67 -3.93 14.59
C ILE A 272 -61.99 -4.26 15.27
N GLY A 273 -62.64 -5.34 14.81
CA GLY A 273 -63.87 -5.85 15.43
C GLY A 273 -65.08 -4.91 15.27
N LYS A 274 -65.21 -4.27 14.10
CA LYS A 274 -66.32 -3.34 13.82
C LYS A 274 -67.67 -4.03 13.92
N GLY A 275 -68.61 -3.40 14.64
CA GLY A 275 -69.95 -3.93 14.93
C GLY A 275 -70.02 -4.95 16.08
N VAL A 276 -68.92 -5.20 16.79
CA VAL A 276 -68.86 -6.15 17.92
C VAL A 276 -68.58 -5.40 19.22
N GLU A 277 -69.31 -5.76 20.28
CA GLU A 277 -69.11 -5.20 21.61
C GLU A 277 -67.75 -5.69 22.19
N LYS A 278 -66.82 -4.74 22.41
CA LYS A 278 -65.53 -5.00 23.05
C LYS A 278 -65.70 -4.95 24.56
N LEU A 279 -65.17 -5.95 25.27
CA LEU A 279 -65.25 -6.04 26.73
C LEU A 279 -63.97 -5.58 27.42
N GLN A 280 -62.81 -6.01 26.90
CA GLN A 280 -61.50 -5.70 27.48
C GLN A 280 -60.41 -5.66 26.41
N VAL A 281 -59.40 -4.82 26.62
CA VAL A 281 -58.18 -4.77 25.80
C VAL A 281 -56.95 -4.73 26.69
N ILE A 282 -55.94 -5.54 26.36
CA ILE A 282 -54.67 -5.62 27.10
C ILE A 282 -53.50 -5.60 26.12
N ALA A 283 -52.51 -4.75 26.39
CA ALA A 283 -51.23 -4.77 25.71
C ALA A 283 -50.31 -5.84 26.32
N LEU A 284 -49.82 -6.75 25.47
CA LEU A 284 -48.86 -7.79 25.80
C LEU A 284 -47.59 -7.57 24.99
N ASP A 285 -46.69 -6.71 25.45
CA ASP A 285 -45.39 -6.39 24.84
C ASP A 285 -45.49 -6.14 23.30
N ASN A 286 -45.44 -7.19 22.47
CA ASN A 286 -45.60 -7.13 21.01
C ASN A 286 -47.02 -7.35 20.46
N TYR A 287 -47.96 -7.83 21.29
CA TYR A 287 -49.32 -8.17 20.90
C TYR A 287 -50.36 -7.31 21.61
N THR A 288 -51.57 -7.27 21.06
CA THR A 288 -52.74 -6.68 21.69
C THR A 288 -53.84 -7.71 21.78
N ALA A 289 -54.22 -8.07 23.01
CA ALA A 289 -55.31 -8.99 23.28
C ALA A 289 -56.62 -8.23 23.38
N VAL A 290 -57.61 -8.61 22.58
CA VAL A 290 -58.95 -8.00 22.58
C VAL A 290 -59.97 -9.09 22.90
N LEU A 291 -60.77 -8.84 23.93
CA LEU A 291 -61.89 -9.68 24.31
C LEU A 291 -63.18 -9.07 23.79
N THR A 292 -63.95 -9.86 23.05
CA THR A 292 -65.20 -9.44 22.40
C THR A 292 -66.37 -10.29 22.85
N LYS A 293 -67.55 -9.68 22.91
CA LYS A 293 -68.81 -10.33 23.26
C LYS A 293 -69.62 -10.59 21.99
N HIS A 294 -70.02 -11.83 21.81
CA HIS A 294 -70.82 -12.30 20.69
C HIS A 294 -72.08 -12.98 21.19
N LYS A 295 -73.17 -12.91 20.41
CA LYS A 295 -74.33 -13.79 20.63
C LYS A 295 -73.95 -15.21 20.26
N SER A 296 -74.31 -16.18 21.12
CA SER A 296 -74.03 -17.59 20.84
C SER A 296 -74.79 -18.04 19.60
N MET A 297 -74.11 -18.75 18.69
CA MET A 297 -74.76 -19.34 17.52
C MET A 297 -75.58 -20.61 17.84
N ILE A 298 -75.43 -21.15 19.06
CA ILE A 298 -75.98 -22.45 19.45
C ILE A 298 -77.18 -22.30 20.41
N GLN A 299 -77.23 -21.21 21.19
CA GLN A 299 -78.33 -20.93 22.13
C GLN A 299 -78.68 -19.44 22.04
N GLU A 300 -79.89 -19.10 21.59
CA GLU A 300 -80.31 -17.73 21.26
C GLU A 300 -80.26 -16.76 22.46
N ASP A 301 -80.31 -17.26 23.70
CA ASP A 301 -80.31 -16.45 24.94
C ASP A 301 -78.96 -16.38 25.67
N LYS A 302 -77.89 -16.98 25.14
CA LYS A 302 -76.57 -16.96 25.80
C LYS A 302 -75.52 -16.20 25.01
N TRP A 303 -74.67 -15.49 25.74
CA TRP A 303 -73.52 -14.78 25.19
C TRP A 303 -72.28 -15.65 25.23
N MET A 304 -71.46 -15.55 24.20
CA MET A 304 -70.13 -16.16 24.15
C MET A 304 -69.07 -15.07 24.10
N THR A 305 -67.89 -15.37 24.61
CA THR A 305 -66.74 -14.45 24.53
C THR A 305 -65.69 -14.99 23.58
N ILE A 306 -65.12 -14.13 22.76
CA ILE A 306 -64.03 -14.47 21.85
C ILE A 306 -62.81 -13.63 22.22
N LEU A 307 -61.74 -14.32 22.61
CA LEU A 307 -60.44 -13.72 22.81
C LEU A 307 -59.67 -13.78 21.49
N THR A 308 -59.18 -12.64 21.02
CA THR A 308 -58.31 -12.56 19.85
C THR A 308 -57.05 -11.78 20.19
N VAL A 309 -55.89 -12.39 19.96
CA VAL A 309 -54.56 -11.80 20.16
C VAL A 309 -54.04 -11.35 18.80
N TYR A 310 -53.88 -10.05 18.65
CA TYR A 310 -53.44 -9.40 17.42
C TYR A 310 -51.97 -9.03 17.50
N ASP A 311 -51.23 -9.29 16.43
CA ASP A 311 -49.98 -8.59 16.15
C ASP A 311 -50.31 -7.42 15.22
N LEU A 312 -50.23 -6.21 15.76
CA LEU A 312 -50.57 -5.00 15.03
C LEU A 312 -49.44 -4.53 14.13
N LYS A 313 -48.18 -4.90 14.41
CA LYS A 313 -47.03 -4.54 13.57
C LYS A 313 -47.03 -5.43 12.34
N GLU A 314 -47.15 -6.74 12.56
CA GLU A 314 -47.11 -7.72 11.50
C GLU A 314 -48.49 -8.03 10.87
N CYS A 315 -49.54 -7.34 11.31
CA CYS A 315 -50.91 -7.42 10.76
C CYS A 315 -51.43 -8.87 10.63
N HIS A 316 -51.30 -9.64 11.70
CA HIS A 316 -51.80 -11.02 11.75
C HIS A 316 -52.48 -11.34 13.08
N ILE A 317 -53.29 -12.40 13.10
CA ILE A 317 -53.94 -12.90 14.31
C ILE A 317 -53.06 -14.03 14.87
N ALA A 318 -52.37 -13.76 15.98
CA ALA A 318 -51.46 -14.72 16.60
C ALA A 318 -52.20 -15.86 17.31
N PHE A 319 -53.38 -15.57 17.87
CA PHE A 319 -54.23 -16.56 18.53
C PHE A 319 -55.68 -16.09 18.57
N SER A 320 -56.63 -17.02 18.51
CA SER A 320 -58.04 -16.72 18.75
C SER A 320 -58.76 -17.95 19.32
N CYS A 321 -59.55 -17.73 20.37
CA CYS A 321 -60.28 -18.76 21.10
C CYS A 321 -61.68 -18.27 21.47
N SER A 322 -62.69 -19.07 21.14
CA SER A 322 -64.09 -18.86 21.54
C SER A 322 -64.39 -19.58 22.86
N MET A 323 -65.15 -18.94 23.73
CA MET A 323 -65.50 -19.42 25.06
C MET A 323 -67.01 -19.30 25.29
N PRO A 324 -67.65 -20.33 25.87
CA PRO A 324 -69.11 -20.41 25.98
C PRO A 324 -69.72 -19.51 27.07
N SER A 325 -68.91 -19.00 28.00
CA SER A 325 -69.32 -18.10 29.08
C SER A 325 -68.70 -16.71 28.91
N LEU A 326 -69.16 -15.75 29.72
CA LEU A 326 -68.39 -14.54 29.98
C LEU A 326 -67.01 -14.91 30.54
N ALA A 327 -66.01 -14.18 30.10
CA ALA A 327 -64.63 -14.33 30.52
C ALA A 327 -64.04 -12.96 30.81
N ARG A 328 -62.96 -12.94 31.58
CA ARG A 328 -62.10 -11.77 31.75
C ARG A 328 -60.67 -12.17 31.46
N ILE A 329 -59.91 -11.23 30.93
CA ILE A 329 -58.49 -11.37 30.66
C ILE A 329 -57.70 -10.45 31.59
N PHE A 330 -56.50 -10.89 31.97
CA PHE A 330 -55.58 -10.12 32.80
C PHE A 330 -54.15 -10.59 32.57
N LYS A 331 -53.20 -9.76 32.99
CA LYS A 331 -51.76 -9.96 32.81
C LYS A 331 -51.11 -10.24 34.18
N ILE A 332 -50.17 -11.20 34.23
CA ILE A 332 -49.22 -11.37 35.35
C ILE A 332 -47.81 -11.38 34.76
N ASP A 333 -47.03 -10.35 35.07
CA ASP A 333 -45.82 -9.94 34.33
C ASP A 333 -46.05 -10.06 32.82
N SER A 334 -45.28 -10.81 32.02
CA SER A 334 -45.51 -10.89 30.56
C SER A 334 -46.51 -11.96 30.09
N LEU A 335 -47.23 -12.63 31.01
CA LEU A 335 -48.14 -13.74 30.65
C LEU A 335 -49.62 -13.34 30.71
N LEU A 336 -50.40 -13.79 29.72
CA LEU A 336 -51.84 -13.55 29.63
C LEU A 336 -52.62 -14.71 30.26
N TYR A 337 -53.54 -14.37 31.16
CA TYR A 337 -54.44 -15.30 31.82
C TYR A 337 -55.90 -14.99 31.46
N ILE A 338 -56.73 -16.03 31.53
CA ILE A 338 -58.17 -15.97 31.23
C ILE A 338 -58.92 -16.62 32.38
N ILE A 339 -59.87 -15.89 32.98
CA ILE A 339 -60.85 -16.43 33.94
C ILE A 339 -62.22 -16.52 33.27
N GLN A 340 -62.85 -17.68 33.37
CA GLN A 340 -64.21 -17.92 32.86
C GLN A 340 -65.26 -17.89 33.98
N GLY A 341 -66.54 -17.69 33.58
CA GLY A 341 -67.74 -17.61 34.44
C GLY A 341 -67.93 -18.76 35.42
N ASP A 342 -67.35 -19.91 35.09
CA ASP A 342 -67.38 -21.16 35.83
C ASP A 342 -66.22 -21.31 36.83
N GLY A 343 -65.34 -20.31 36.95
CA GLY A 343 -64.15 -20.34 37.81
C GLY A 343 -62.92 -21.01 37.15
N SER A 344 -63.03 -21.43 35.89
CA SER A 344 -61.90 -22.02 35.15
C SER A 344 -60.84 -20.96 34.83
N LEU A 345 -59.59 -21.25 35.19
CA LEU A 345 -58.43 -20.39 34.92
C LEU A 345 -57.56 -21.02 33.82
N PHE A 346 -57.21 -20.22 32.81
CA PHE A 346 -56.32 -20.64 31.74
C PHE A 346 -55.14 -19.68 31.60
N ARG A 347 -53.97 -20.25 31.35
CA ARG A 347 -52.74 -19.52 31.01
C ARG A 347 -52.45 -19.66 29.52
N LEU A 348 -52.21 -18.53 28.86
CA LEU A 348 -51.73 -18.49 27.48
C LEU A 348 -50.22 -18.35 27.47
N THR A 349 -49.55 -19.35 26.91
CA THR A 349 -48.10 -19.35 26.72
C THR A 349 -47.77 -19.25 25.25
N GLU A 350 -46.90 -18.30 24.90
CA GLU A 350 -46.41 -18.15 23.54
C GLU A 350 -45.50 -19.31 23.15
N LYS A 351 -45.68 -19.85 21.94
CA LYS A 351 -44.83 -20.91 21.39
C LYS A 351 -43.44 -20.39 21.09
N HIS A 352 -42.46 -21.28 21.19
CA HIS A 352 -41.11 -21.01 20.71
C HIS A 352 -41.08 -20.67 19.21
N ILE A 353 -40.12 -19.85 18.79
CA ILE A 353 -40.04 -19.35 17.40
C ILE A 353 -40.02 -20.47 16.36
N ASN A 354 -39.29 -21.56 16.62
CA ASN A 354 -39.20 -22.72 15.71
C ASN A 354 -40.58 -23.37 15.48
N ALA A 355 -41.39 -23.52 16.53
CA ALA A 355 -42.74 -24.07 16.42
C ALA A 355 -43.68 -23.12 15.64
N LYS A 356 -43.51 -21.80 15.77
CA LYS A 356 -44.23 -20.82 14.94
C LYS A 356 -43.83 -20.93 13.47
N LEU A 357 -42.53 -21.04 13.19
CA LEU A 357 -41.99 -21.22 11.84
C LEU A 357 -42.51 -22.51 11.20
N ASP A 358 -42.59 -23.63 11.94
CA ASP A 358 -43.17 -24.88 11.45
C ASP A 358 -44.64 -24.75 11.07
N ILE A 359 -45.43 -24.02 11.86
CA ILE A 359 -46.84 -23.71 11.52
C ILE A 359 -46.90 -22.91 10.21
N LEU A 360 -45.99 -21.97 10.02
CA LEU A 360 -45.92 -21.12 8.82
C LEU A 360 -45.46 -21.90 7.58
N TYR A 361 -44.46 -22.79 7.73
CA TYR A 361 -43.97 -23.66 6.67
C TYR A 361 -45.08 -24.61 6.18
N ARG A 362 -45.83 -25.24 7.09
CA ARG A 362 -46.96 -26.11 6.71
C ARG A 362 -48.06 -25.37 5.93
N LYS A 363 -48.23 -24.07 6.17
CA LYS A 363 -49.19 -23.22 5.46
C LYS A 363 -48.61 -22.53 4.23
N ASN A 364 -47.34 -22.78 3.87
CA ASN A 364 -46.60 -22.09 2.79
C ASN A 364 -46.53 -20.55 2.95
N LEU A 365 -46.62 -20.03 4.18
CA LEU A 365 -46.61 -18.59 4.48
C LEU A 365 -45.21 -18.08 4.81
N PHE A 366 -44.28 -18.30 3.88
CA PHE A 366 -42.86 -17.96 4.05
C PHE A 366 -42.60 -16.45 4.19
N ASN A 367 -43.40 -15.60 3.55
CA ASN A 367 -43.31 -14.13 3.71
C ASN A 367 -43.49 -13.68 5.16
N VAL A 368 -44.48 -14.28 5.83
CA VAL A 368 -44.77 -13.97 7.24
C VAL A 368 -43.66 -14.55 8.13
N ALA A 369 -43.15 -15.74 7.80
CA ALA A 369 -42.01 -16.35 8.49
C ALA A 369 -40.74 -15.49 8.41
N ALA A 370 -40.41 -14.96 7.23
CA ALA A 370 -39.25 -14.10 7.04
C ALA A 370 -39.39 -12.78 7.83
N ARG A 371 -40.59 -12.18 7.85
CA ARG A 371 -40.87 -10.97 8.63
C ARG A 371 -40.74 -11.20 10.13
N ILE A 372 -41.34 -12.27 10.66
CA ILE A 372 -41.23 -12.64 12.08
C ILE A 372 -39.77 -12.94 12.46
N ALA A 373 -39.01 -13.60 11.59
CA ALA A 373 -37.60 -13.88 11.86
C ALA A 373 -36.74 -12.61 11.84
N ARG A 374 -37.06 -11.64 10.95
CA ARG A 374 -36.39 -10.33 10.89
C ARG A 374 -36.71 -9.48 12.11
N SER A 375 -37.96 -9.44 12.56
CA SER A 375 -38.35 -8.70 13.76
C SER A 375 -37.78 -9.32 15.05
N SER A 376 -37.61 -10.65 15.07
CA SER A 376 -37.01 -11.37 16.19
C SER A 376 -35.47 -11.41 16.16
N GLY A 377 -34.83 -10.92 15.09
CA GLY A 377 -33.37 -10.99 14.91
C GLY A 377 -32.81 -12.42 14.88
N SER A 378 -33.60 -13.40 14.41
CA SER A 378 -33.21 -14.81 14.46
C SER A 378 -32.07 -15.15 13.49
N ALA A 379 -31.09 -15.91 13.98
CA ALA A 379 -30.02 -16.48 13.16
C ALA A 379 -30.53 -17.46 12.08
N GLU A 380 -31.77 -17.94 12.19
CA GLU A 380 -32.39 -18.84 11.20
C GLU A 380 -32.96 -18.11 9.97
N LEU A 381 -32.91 -16.77 9.92
CA LEU A 381 -33.41 -15.97 8.79
C LEU A 381 -32.88 -16.47 7.42
N PRO A 382 -31.59 -16.76 7.24
CA PRO A 382 -31.08 -17.24 5.96
C PRO A 382 -31.64 -18.62 5.56
N HIS A 383 -31.90 -19.50 6.53
CA HIS A 383 -32.50 -20.81 6.26
C HIS A 383 -33.97 -20.68 5.86
N ILE A 384 -34.71 -19.73 6.43
CA ILE A 384 -36.06 -19.38 6.01
C ILE A 384 -36.05 -18.84 4.58
N CYS A 385 -35.16 -17.90 4.28
CA CYS A 385 -35.04 -17.30 2.94
C CYS A 385 -34.64 -18.35 1.89
N LEU A 386 -33.82 -19.35 2.24
CA LEU A 386 -33.50 -20.49 1.37
C LEU A 386 -34.74 -21.32 1.03
N LYS A 387 -35.51 -21.75 2.04
CA LYS A 387 -36.76 -22.50 1.83
C LYS A 387 -37.78 -21.68 1.05
N TYR A 388 -37.84 -20.37 1.31
CA TYR A 388 -38.74 -19.47 0.59
C TYR A 388 -38.33 -19.31 -0.88
N GLY A 389 -37.04 -19.08 -1.14
CA GLY A 389 -36.49 -19.02 -2.49
C GLY A 389 -36.74 -20.31 -3.27
N ASP A 390 -36.58 -21.48 -2.63
CA ASP A 390 -36.86 -22.78 -3.24
C ASP A 390 -38.35 -22.97 -3.59
N TYR A 391 -39.25 -22.49 -2.74
CA TYR A 391 -40.69 -22.50 -3.01
C TYR A 391 -41.05 -21.58 -4.19
N LEU A 392 -40.52 -20.35 -4.21
CA LEU A 392 -40.75 -19.40 -5.31
C LEU A 392 -40.17 -19.91 -6.64
N TYR A 393 -38.98 -20.51 -6.60
CA TYR A 393 -38.35 -21.12 -7.76
C TYR A 393 -39.22 -22.24 -8.36
N LYS A 394 -39.80 -23.11 -7.52
CA LYS A 394 -40.73 -24.17 -7.97
C LYS A 394 -42.02 -23.60 -8.55
N LYS A 395 -42.47 -22.44 -8.05
CA LYS A 395 -43.66 -21.73 -8.54
C LYS A 395 -43.41 -21.01 -9.88
N GLY A 396 -42.16 -20.85 -10.30
CA GLY A 396 -41.76 -20.13 -11.52
C GLY A 396 -41.55 -18.63 -11.34
N ASP A 397 -41.59 -18.13 -10.10
CA ASP A 397 -41.31 -16.72 -9.77
C ASP A 397 -39.81 -16.54 -9.48
N TYR A 398 -39.02 -16.45 -10.55
CA TYR A 398 -37.56 -16.42 -10.46
C TYR A 398 -37.01 -15.09 -9.93
N GLU A 399 -37.72 -13.99 -10.16
CA GLU A 399 -37.27 -12.65 -9.76
C GLU A 399 -37.30 -12.50 -8.23
N ASN A 400 -38.42 -12.84 -7.62
CA ASN A 400 -38.53 -12.83 -6.16
C ASN A 400 -37.67 -13.93 -5.52
N ALA A 401 -37.52 -15.09 -6.18
CA ALA A 401 -36.66 -16.17 -5.68
C ALA A 401 -35.20 -15.71 -5.54
N VAL A 402 -34.65 -15.01 -6.54
CA VAL A 402 -33.27 -14.49 -6.47
C VAL A 402 -33.11 -13.46 -5.37
N GLN A 403 -34.07 -12.57 -5.18
CA GLN A 403 -33.99 -11.59 -4.08
C GLN A 403 -33.88 -12.28 -2.72
N GLN A 404 -34.63 -13.36 -2.51
CA GLN A 404 -34.54 -14.16 -1.28
C GLN A 404 -33.20 -14.89 -1.17
N TYR A 405 -32.67 -15.45 -2.26
CA TYR A 405 -31.33 -16.04 -2.26
C TYR A 405 -30.23 -15.01 -1.95
N CYS A 406 -30.35 -13.75 -2.38
CA CYS A 406 -29.40 -12.70 -2.02
C CYS A 406 -29.34 -12.42 -0.51
N GLU A 407 -30.47 -12.59 0.20
CA GLU A 407 -30.50 -12.50 1.66
C GLU A 407 -29.77 -13.67 2.35
N THR A 408 -29.57 -14.81 1.66
CA THR A 408 -28.86 -15.98 2.20
C THR A 408 -27.33 -15.94 2.09
N ILE A 409 -26.79 -14.94 1.38
CA ILE A 409 -25.34 -14.79 1.16
C ILE A 409 -24.61 -14.63 2.50
N GLY A 410 -23.65 -15.52 2.75
CA GLY A 410 -22.84 -15.60 3.98
C GLY A 410 -23.10 -16.84 4.83
N THR A 411 -24.21 -17.55 4.61
CA THR A 411 -24.55 -18.79 5.35
C THR A 411 -24.75 -20.00 4.45
N VAL A 412 -25.32 -19.80 3.26
CA VAL A 412 -25.50 -20.85 2.25
C VAL A 412 -24.40 -20.75 1.21
N GLU A 413 -23.89 -21.90 0.76
CA GLU A 413 -22.85 -21.97 -0.27
C GLU A 413 -23.36 -21.42 -1.63
N PRO A 414 -22.67 -20.45 -2.25
CA PRO A 414 -23.10 -19.85 -3.53
C PRO A 414 -23.29 -20.87 -4.66
N SER A 415 -22.52 -21.96 -4.66
CA SER A 415 -22.60 -23.07 -5.62
C SER A 415 -24.02 -23.62 -5.77
N TYR A 416 -24.79 -23.70 -4.66
CA TYR A 416 -26.16 -24.19 -4.66
C TYR A 416 -27.08 -23.33 -5.53
N VAL A 417 -26.99 -22.00 -5.38
CA VAL A 417 -27.82 -21.05 -6.11
C VAL A 417 -27.36 -20.98 -7.56
N ILE A 418 -26.05 -20.90 -7.82
CA ILE A 418 -25.49 -20.83 -9.17
C ILE A 418 -25.96 -22.02 -10.00
N LYS A 419 -25.91 -23.24 -9.46
CA LYS A 419 -26.37 -24.46 -10.16
C LYS A 419 -27.84 -24.40 -10.59
N LYS A 420 -28.70 -23.71 -9.83
CA LYS A 420 -30.14 -23.55 -10.17
C LYS A 420 -30.39 -22.53 -11.28
N PHE A 421 -29.51 -21.55 -11.47
CA PHE A 421 -29.73 -20.45 -12.42
C PHE A 421 -28.79 -20.50 -13.65
N LEU A 422 -28.03 -21.57 -13.85
CA LEU A 422 -27.14 -21.78 -15.02
C LEU A 422 -27.85 -21.92 -16.38
N ASP A 423 -29.17 -22.07 -16.39
CA ASP A 423 -29.95 -22.15 -17.63
C ASP A 423 -29.88 -20.83 -18.42
N GLY A 424 -29.76 -20.92 -19.75
CA GLY A 424 -29.55 -19.79 -20.65
C GLY A 424 -30.63 -18.71 -20.55
N ALA A 425 -31.87 -19.09 -20.29
CA ALA A 425 -32.98 -18.15 -20.11
C ALA A 425 -32.95 -17.41 -18.75
N LYS A 426 -32.13 -17.87 -17.79
CA LYS A 426 -32.10 -17.38 -16.40
C LYS A 426 -30.81 -16.63 -16.04
N ILE A 427 -29.92 -16.40 -17.00
CA ILE A 427 -28.63 -15.71 -16.81
C ILE A 427 -28.81 -14.31 -16.19
N THR A 428 -29.87 -13.58 -16.57
CA THR A 428 -30.16 -12.25 -16.00
C THR A 428 -30.37 -12.28 -14.49
N HIS A 429 -31.02 -13.33 -13.98
CA HIS A 429 -31.27 -13.57 -12.57
C HIS A 429 -29.99 -14.01 -11.85
N LEU A 430 -29.18 -14.85 -12.50
CA LEU A 430 -27.85 -15.24 -12.00
C LEU A 430 -26.92 -14.02 -11.85
N CYS A 431 -26.94 -13.09 -12.80
CA CYS A 431 -26.18 -11.83 -12.69
C CYS A 431 -26.58 -11.04 -11.44
N LYS A 432 -27.88 -10.85 -11.17
CA LYS A 432 -28.34 -10.14 -9.96
C LYS A 432 -27.83 -10.79 -8.66
N TYR A 433 -27.79 -12.12 -8.60
CA TYR A 433 -27.26 -12.85 -7.45
C TYR A 433 -25.75 -12.66 -7.29
N LEU A 434 -25.00 -12.80 -8.38
CA LEU A 434 -23.54 -12.61 -8.38
C LEU A 434 -23.17 -11.15 -8.07
N GLU A 435 -23.87 -10.15 -8.63
CA GLU A 435 -23.73 -8.73 -8.29
C GLU A 435 -23.94 -8.46 -6.78
N ALA A 436 -24.85 -9.20 -6.14
CA ALA A 436 -25.06 -9.10 -4.68
C ALA A 436 -23.95 -9.82 -3.88
N LEU A 437 -23.35 -10.88 -4.44
CA LEU A 437 -22.23 -11.64 -3.85
C LEU A 437 -20.95 -10.78 -3.79
N HIS A 438 -20.43 -10.39 -4.96
CA HIS A 438 -20.39 -8.97 -5.30
C HIS A 438 -20.10 -7.94 -4.17
N LYS A 439 -21.11 -7.10 -3.98
CA LYS A 439 -21.20 -6.04 -2.97
C LYS A 439 -20.89 -6.49 -1.53
N LYS A 440 -21.08 -7.76 -1.18
CA LYS A 440 -20.80 -8.28 0.17
C LYS A 440 -19.33 -8.68 0.39
N LYS A 441 -18.44 -8.56 -0.61
CA LYS A 441 -17.00 -8.89 -0.55
C LYS A 441 -16.69 -10.33 -0.09
N LEU A 442 -17.63 -11.26 -0.24
CA LEU A 442 -17.46 -12.68 0.08
C LEU A 442 -17.03 -13.51 -1.15
N GLU A 443 -16.37 -12.85 -2.10
CA GLU A 443 -16.13 -13.39 -3.41
C GLU A 443 -14.91 -14.31 -3.44
N ILE A 444 -15.07 -15.41 -4.17
CA ILE A 444 -13.99 -16.28 -4.62
C ILE A 444 -13.77 -15.94 -6.09
N GLY A 445 -12.52 -15.82 -6.56
CA GLY A 445 -12.21 -15.38 -7.94
C GLY A 445 -12.93 -16.13 -9.08
N HIS A 446 -13.38 -17.36 -8.83
CA HIS A 446 -14.21 -18.13 -9.76
C HIS A 446 -15.60 -17.50 -10.01
N HIS A 447 -16.22 -16.88 -8.99
CA HIS A 447 -17.53 -16.24 -9.14
C HIS A 447 -17.46 -14.99 -10.02
N THR A 448 -16.37 -14.24 -9.94
CA THR A 448 -16.07 -13.10 -10.82
C THR A 448 -15.95 -13.53 -12.28
N THR A 449 -15.28 -14.66 -12.53
CA THR A 449 -15.14 -15.23 -13.87
C THR A 449 -16.50 -15.66 -14.43
N ILE A 450 -17.36 -16.29 -13.61
CA ILE A 450 -18.72 -16.67 -14.01
C ILE A 450 -19.55 -15.43 -14.31
N LEU A 451 -19.43 -14.36 -13.51
CA LEU A 451 -20.14 -13.10 -13.74
C LEU A 451 -19.73 -12.45 -15.06
N LEU A 452 -18.43 -12.35 -15.35
CA LEU A 452 -17.92 -11.81 -16.62
C LEU A 452 -18.39 -12.65 -17.82
N ASN A 453 -18.37 -13.97 -17.71
CA ASN A 453 -18.94 -14.85 -18.73
C ASN A 453 -20.44 -14.60 -18.94
N CYS A 454 -21.20 -14.37 -17.86
CA CYS A 454 -22.62 -14.06 -17.95
C CYS A 454 -22.86 -12.70 -18.62
N TYR A 455 -22.09 -11.66 -18.28
CA TYR A 455 -22.19 -10.35 -18.93
C TYR A 455 -21.78 -10.38 -20.40
N SER A 456 -20.74 -11.13 -20.75
CA SER A 456 -20.33 -11.36 -22.13
C SER A 456 -21.47 -11.97 -22.95
N ARG A 457 -22.14 -13.01 -22.42
CA ARG A 457 -23.30 -13.64 -23.09
C ARG A 457 -24.52 -12.73 -23.21
N LEU A 458 -24.71 -11.80 -22.26
CA LEU A 458 -25.78 -10.81 -22.29
C LEU A 458 -25.46 -9.59 -23.16
N GLY A 459 -24.22 -9.44 -23.64
CA GLY A 459 -23.78 -8.27 -24.41
C GLY A 459 -23.81 -6.95 -23.61
N ALA A 460 -23.80 -7.02 -22.28
CA ALA A 460 -23.95 -5.86 -21.40
C ALA A 460 -22.61 -5.12 -21.21
N ALA A 461 -22.11 -4.48 -22.27
CA ALA A 461 -20.81 -3.80 -22.29
C ALA A 461 -20.67 -2.72 -21.19
N ASP A 462 -21.73 -1.95 -20.94
CA ASP A 462 -21.72 -0.87 -19.94
C ASP A 462 -21.55 -1.41 -18.51
N LYS A 463 -22.15 -2.57 -18.21
CA LYS A 463 -21.98 -3.24 -16.91
C LYS A 463 -20.58 -3.79 -16.74
N ILE A 464 -19.96 -4.31 -17.80
CA ILE A 464 -18.56 -4.77 -17.78
C ILE A 464 -17.64 -3.59 -17.50
N ARG A 465 -17.84 -2.45 -18.18
CA ARG A 465 -17.03 -1.24 -17.96
C ARG A 465 -17.18 -0.70 -16.55
N ALA A 466 -18.41 -0.53 -16.07
CA ALA A 466 -18.66 -0.10 -14.69
C ALA A 466 -18.04 -1.07 -13.68
N PHE A 467 -18.12 -2.37 -13.94
CA PHE A 467 -17.49 -3.40 -13.10
C PHE A 467 -15.96 -3.29 -13.10
N ILE A 468 -15.31 -3.02 -14.23
CA ILE A 468 -13.86 -2.85 -14.30
C ILE A 468 -13.41 -1.53 -13.64
N ASP A 469 -14.22 -0.49 -13.72
CA ASP A 469 -13.91 0.83 -13.16
C ASP A 469 -14.07 0.88 -11.63
N GLU A 470 -15.06 0.16 -11.08
CA GLU A 470 -15.32 0.10 -9.64
C GLU A 470 -14.36 -0.86 -8.91
N TYR A 471 -13.69 -1.77 -9.63
CA TYR A 471 -13.03 -2.92 -9.05
C TYR A 471 -11.50 -2.85 -9.17
N SER A 472 -10.84 -2.48 -8.07
CA SER A 472 -9.42 -2.74 -7.82
C SER A 472 -9.27 -4.19 -7.34
N VAL A 473 -9.08 -5.15 -8.27
CA VAL A 473 -9.00 -6.59 -7.97
C VAL A 473 -7.81 -6.92 -7.07
N GLU A 474 -8.01 -7.02 -5.76
CA GLU A 474 -7.03 -7.54 -4.79
C GLU A 474 -7.22 -9.04 -4.45
N GLY A 475 -8.06 -9.80 -5.19
CA GLY A 475 -8.30 -11.22 -4.85
C GLY A 475 -8.84 -12.16 -5.94
N GLY A 476 -9.00 -11.68 -7.18
CA GLY A 476 -9.52 -12.48 -8.29
C GLY A 476 -8.43 -13.07 -9.18
N ASP A 477 -8.76 -14.16 -9.89
CA ASP A 477 -7.91 -14.71 -10.96
C ASP A 477 -7.98 -13.81 -12.20
N ILE A 478 -7.18 -12.73 -12.16
CA ILE A 478 -7.11 -11.68 -13.19
C ILE A 478 -6.73 -12.26 -14.55
N ASP A 479 -5.87 -13.28 -14.58
CA ASP A 479 -5.43 -13.94 -15.81
C ASP A 479 -6.59 -14.63 -16.52
N THR A 480 -7.46 -15.30 -15.75
CA THR A 480 -8.66 -15.95 -16.31
C THR A 480 -9.70 -14.92 -16.75
N ALA A 481 -9.86 -13.82 -16.01
CA ALA A 481 -10.73 -12.72 -16.43
C ALA A 481 -10.27 -12.07 -17.74
N ILE A 482 -8.98 -11.82 -17.91
CA ILE A 482 -8.41 -11.28 -19.16
C ILE A 482 -8.64 -12.25 -20.32
N LYS A 483 -8.42 -13.55 -20.13
CA LYS A 483 -8.70 -14.57 -21.16
C LYS A 483 -10.17 -14.58 -21.59
N VAL A 484 -11.09 -14.48 -20.63
CA VAL A 484 -12.53 -14.39 -20.90
C VAL A 484 -12.85 -13.14 -21.72
N LEU A 485 -12.33 -11.97 -21.32
CA LEU A 485 -12.55 -10.72 -22.04
C LEU A 485 -11.99 -10.76 -23.47
N ARG A 486 -10.80 -11.34 -23.67
CA ARG A 486 -10.20 -11.58 -25.01
C ARG A 486 -11.08 -12.50 -25.85
N SER A 487 -11.54 -13.62 -25.30
CA SER A 487 -12.44 -14.56 -26.01
C SER A 487 -13.78 -13.93 -26.40
N ALA A 488 -14.25 -12.98 -25.59
CA ALA A 488 -15.48 -12.22 -25.79
C ALA A 488 -15.30 -10.99 -26.70
N LYS A 489 -14.09 -10.73 -27.23
CA LYS A 489 -13.73 -9.59 -28.09
C LYS A 489 -13.83 -8.21 -27.42
N PHE A 490 -13.76 -8.13 -26.10
CA PHE A 490 -13.69 -6.86 -25.34
C PHE A 490 -12.24 -6.46 -25.09
N PHE A 491 -11.53 -6.09 -26.16
CA PHE A 491 -10.07 -5.85 -26.12
C PHE A 491 -9.68 -4.58 -25.36
N ALA A 492 -10.46 -3.50 -25.45
CA ALA A 492 -10.17 -2.23 -24.77
C ALA A 492 -10.30 -2.35 -23.24
N GLU A 493 -11.29 -3.13 -22.80
CA GLU A 493 -11.52 -3.44 -21.39
C GLU A 493 -10.42 -4.37 -20.84
N ALA A 494 -9.94 -5.34 -21.64
CA ALA A 494 -8.80 -6.19 -21.30
C ALA A 494 -7.46 -5.40 -21.26
N GLU A 495 -7.27 -4.44 -22.16
CA GLU A 495 -6.15 -3.49 -22.16
C GLU A 495 -6.10 -2.70 -20.85
N LYS A 496 -7.23 -2.11 -20.44
CA LYS A 496 -7.32 -1.34 -19.20
C LYS A 496 -7.05 -2.20 -17.96
N LEU A 497 -7.63 -3.39 -17.89
CA LEU A 497 -7.49 -4.30 -16.75
C LEU A 497 -6.04 -4.79 -16.59
N SER A 498 -5.40 -5.19 -17.69
CA SER A 498 -4.01 -5.70 -17.67
C SER A 498 -3.00 -4.62 -17.26
N LYS A 499 -3.20 -3.37 -17.69
CA LYS A 499 -2.36 -2.22 -17.30
C LYS A 499 -2.51 -1.88 -15.81
N THR A 500 -3.73 -1.81 -15.29
CA THR A 500 -3.99 -1.46 -13.88
C THR A 500 -3.42 -2.51 -12.91
N HIS A 501 -3.43 -3.78 -13.28
CA HIS A 501 -2.98 -4.89 -12.43
C HIS A 501 -1.52 -5.32 -12.62
N GLY A 502 -0.72 -4.57 -13.39
CA GLY A 502 0.70 -4.86 -13.56
C GLY A 502 1.02 -6.11 -14.37
N ARG A 503 0.08 -6.64 -15.17
CA ARG A 503 0.28 -7.82 -16.04
C ARG A 503 0.80 -7.37 -17.42
N TYR A 504 2.02 -6.83 -17.42
CA TYR A 504 2.59 -6.13 -18.57
C TYR A 504 2.83 -7.02 -19.80
N SER A 505 3.22 -8.29 -19.63
CA SER A 505 3.38 -9.23 -20.77
C SER A 505 2.06 -9.48 -21.50
N THR A 506 0.98 -9.68 -20.74
CA THR A 506 -0.35 -9.90 -21.33
C THR A 506 -0.89 -8.62 -21.97
N TYR A 507 -0.61 -7.45 -21.39
CA TYR A 507 -0.93 -6.15 -21.97
C TYR A 507 -0.26 -5.94 -23.34
N ILE A 508 1.05 -6.21 -23.44
CA ILE A 508 1.81 -6.10 -24.69
C ILE A 508 1.27 -7.09 -25.73
N ASN A 509 1.02 -8.33 -25.34
CA ASN A 509 0.41 -9.32 -26.22
C ASN A 509 -0.95 -8.85 -26.77
N ILE A 510 -1.84 -8.29 -25.93
CA ILE A 510 -3.12 -7.72 -26.37
C ILE A 510 -2.92 -6.55 -27.35
N LEU A 511 -1.97 -5.65 -27.07
CA LEU A 511 -1.70 -4.50 -27.94
C LEU A 511 -1.19 -4.92 -29.33
N ILE A 512 -0.33 -5.94 -29.38
CA ILE A 512 0.36 -6.38 -30.61
C ILE A 512 -0.52 -7.34 -31.42
N GLU A 513 -1.09 -8.38 -30.78
CA GLU A 513 -1.86 -9.42 -31.48
C GLU A 513 -3.31 -9.01 -31.74
N ASP A 514 -4.00 -8.45 -30.74
CA ASP A 514 -5.44 -8.21 -30.82
C ASP A 514 -5.79 -6.79 -31.32
N MET A 515 -5.03 -5.77 -30.90
CA MET A 515 -5.34 -4.36 -31.18
C MET A 515 -4.49 -3.71 -32.28
N GLN A 516 -3.38 -4.35 -32.70
CA GLN A 516 -2.42 -3.84 -33.69
C GLN A 516 -1.90 -2.42 -33.41
N LYS A 517 -1.81 -2.03 -32.14
CA LYS A 517 -1.30 -0.72 -31.70
C LYS A 517 0.21 -0.80 -31.38
N TYR A 518 1.03 -0.95 -32.41
CA TYR A 518 2.48 -1.17 -32.26
C TYR A 518 3.21 0.02 -31.60
N SER A 519 2.90 1.26 -31.96
CA SER A 519 3.55 2.45 -31.39
C SER A 519 3.30 2.61 -29.89
N ALA A 520 2.07 2.37 -29.44
CA ALA A 520 1.72 2.41 -28.01
C ALA A 520 2.44 1.30 -27.22
N ALA A 521 2.66 0.14 -27.82
CA ALA A 521 3.42 -0.95 -27.22
C ALA A 521 4.91 -0.58 -27.05
N VAL A 522 5.53 0.04 -28.06
CA VAL A 522 6.94 0.49 -28.01
C VAL A 522 7.13 1.59 -26.97
N GLN A 523 6.24 2.59 -26.94
CA GLN A 523 6.29 3.64 -25.91
C GLN A 523 6.15 3.07 -24.51
N PHE A 524 5.25 2.09 -24.32
CA PHE A 524 5.08 1.43 -23.03
C PHE A 524 6.33 0.64 -22.63
N LEU A 525 6.91 -0.15 -23.54
CA LEU A 525 8.17 -0.86 -23.31
C LEU A 525 9.29 0.10 -22.84
N GLY A 526 9.38 1.29 -23.42
CA GLY A 526 10.37 2.31 -23.03
C GLY A 526 10.19 2.93 -21.64
N THR A 527 9.04 2.72 -21.00
CA THR A 527 8.77 3.14 -19.61
C THR A 527 9.03 2.06 -18.58
N GLN A 528 9.15 0.79 -19.01
CA GLN A 528 9.34 -0.36 -18.13
C GLN A 528 10.82 -0.65 -17.87
N PRO A 529 11.16 -1.49 -16.87
CA PRO A 529 12.54 -1.89 -16.59
C PRO A 529 13.20 -2.59 -17.78
N GLU A 530 14.49 -2.35 -17.98
CA GLU A 530 15.26 -2.84 -19.13
C GLU A 530 15.19 -4.36 -19.29
N GLN A 531 15.30 -5.12 -18.19
CA GLN A 531 15.22 -6.59 -18.20
C GLN A 531 13.86 -7.14 -18.69
N PHE A 532 12.78 -6.41 -18.42
CA PHE A 532 11.44 -6.79 -18.87
C PHE A 532 11.28 -6.47 -20.36
N ALA A 533 11.75 -5.30 -20.78
CA ALA A 533 11.69 -4.89 -22.18
C ALA A 533 12.46 -5.85 -23.10
N ILE A 534 13.63 -6.35 -22.66
CA ILE A 534 14.44 -7.29 -23.45
C ILE A 534 13.68 -8.60 -23.72
N LYS A 535 13.07 -9.22 -22.69
CA LYS A 535 12.30 -10.47 -22.86
C LYS A 535 11.12 -10.34 -23.83
N GLU A 536 10.43 -9.21 -23.81
CA GLU A 536 9.32 -8.96 -24.72
C GLU A 536 9.81 -8.61 -26.14
N LEU A 537 10.96 -7.92 -26.26
CA LEU A 537 11.62 -7.66 -27.54
C LEU A 537 12.15 -8.94 -28.20
N GLU A 538 12.56 -9.96 -27.45
CA GLU A 538 12.90 -11.26 -28.05
C GLU A 538 11.70 -11.91 -28.74
N GLN A 539 10.51 -11.79 -28.17
CA GLN A 539 9.29 -12.40 -28.70
C GLN A 539 8.66 -11.59 -29.84
N PHE A 540 8.54 -10.26 -29.66
CA PHE A 540 7.82 -9.39 -30.57
C PHE A 540 8.70 -8.43 -31.37
N GLY A 541 10.00 -8.38 -31.10
CA GLY A 541 10.88 -7.36 -31.66
C GLY A 541 11.04 -7.41 -33.17
N LYS A 542 10.99 -8.59 -33.80
CA LYS A 542 10.97 -8.70 -35.27
C LYS A 542 9.71 -8.05 -35.88
N LEU A 543 8.54 -8.28 -35.27
CA LEU A 543 7.28 -7.67 -35.69
C LEU A 543 7.30 -6.15 -35.48
N LEU A 544 7.85 -5.68 -34.36
CA LEU A 544 7.98 -4.26 -34.06
C LEU A 544 8.97 -3.55 -35.01
N LEU A 545 10.08 -4.18 -35.38
CA LEU A 545 11.02 -3.65 -36.37
C LEU A 545 10.40 -3.54 -37.77
N MET A 546 9.54 -4.50 -38.15
CA MET A 546 8.85 -4.45 -39.45
C MET A 546 7.80 -3.34 -39.54
N GLN A 547 7.07 -3.06 -38.45
CA GLN A 547 5.96 -2.10 -38.46
C GLN A 547 6.37 -0.69 -38.00
N CYS A 548 7.24 -0.59 -36.99
CA CYS A 548 7.69 0.66 -36.36
C CYS A 548 9.22 0.67 -36.15
N PRO A 549 10.01 0.76 -37.22
CA PRO A 549 11.47 0.64 -37.15
C PRO A 549 12.12 1.76 -36.32
N ASP A 550 11.75 3.02 -36.54
CA ASP A 550 12.46 4.14 -35.93
C ASP A 550 12.25 4.23 -34.40
N GLU A 551 11.01 4.01 -33.93
CA GLU A 551 10.68 4.00 -32.50
C GLU A 551 11.30 2.80 -31.78
N THR A 552 11.32 1.63 -32.43
CA THR A 552 11.94 0.41 -31.87
C THR A 552 13.45 0.56 -31.79
N ILE A 553 14.09 1.17 -32.80
CA ILE A 553 15.52 1.49 -32.80
C ILE A 553 15.86 2.46 -31.66
N ASP A 554 15.03 3.47 -31.40
CA ASP A 554 15.24 4.40 -30.28
C ASP A 554 15.16 3.72 -28.92
N LEU A 555 14.21 2.79 -28.77
CA LEU A 555 14.09 1.98 -27.57
C LEU A 555 15.32 1.09 -27.37
N LEU A 556 15.80 0.44 -28.43
CA LEU A 556 17.00 -0.40 -28.39
C LEU A 556 18.22 0.43 -27.99
N ILE A 557 18.42 1.63 -28.55
CA ILE A 557 19.53 2.51 -28.17
C ILE A 557 19.46 2.87 -26.69
N LYS A 558 18.27 3.22 -26.17
CA LYS A 558 18.07 3.54 -24.75
C LYS A 558 18.45 2.37 -23.84
N ILE A 559 18.03 1.14 -24.17
CA ILE A 559 18.33 -0.07 -23.38
C ILE A 559 19.84 -0.36 -23.37
N ILE A 560 20.51 -0.13 -24.50
CA ILE A 560 21.94 -0.44 -24.63
C ILE A 560 22.81 0.62 -23.94
N SER A 561 22.34 1.87 -23.82
CA SER A 561 23.04 2.94 -23.09
C SER A 561 22.95 2.84 -21.55
N GLY A 562 22.06 2.00 -21.00
CA GLY A 562 21.82 1.85 -19.56
C GLY A 562 22.91 1.05 -18.83
N GLU A 563 22.85 -0.28 -18.83
CA GLU A 563 23.79 -1.14 -18.06
C GLU A 563 24.14 -2.51 -18.72
N GLY A 564 23.79 -2.78 -19.98
CA GLY A 564 23.75 -4.14 -20.51
C GLY A 564 24.89 -4.60 -21.43
N GLU A 565 26.12 -4.83 -20.94
CA GLU A 565 27.19 -5.45 -21.75
C GLU A 565 26.89 -6.90 -22.17
N SER A 566 26.06 -7.62 -21.40
CA SER A 566 25.92 -9.08 -21.57
C SER A 566 24.77 -9.55 -22.47
N GLN A 567 23.84 -8.68 -22.88
CA GLN A 567 22.61 -9.08 -23.63
C GLN A 567 22.52 -8.48 -25.04
N VAL A 568 23.54 -7.72 -25.47
CA VAL A 568 23.61 -7.15 -26.82
C VAL A 568 23.59 -8.27 -27.87
N SER A 569 24.30 -9.38 -27.64
CA SER A 569 24.35 -10.52 -28.57
C SER A 569 22.98 -11.19 -28.82
N GLU A 570 22.07 -11.17 -27.85
CA GLU A 570 20.73 -11.73 -27.97
C GLU A 570 19.78 -10.80 -28.74
N LEU A 571 19.82 -9.50 -28.46
CA LEU A 571 19.10 -8.48 -29.22
C LEU A 571 19.54 -8.44 -30.70
N MET A 572 20.79 -8.83 -30.98
CA MET A 572 21.35 -8.84 -32.34
C MET A 572 20.77 -9.96 -33.22
N LYS A 573 20.22 -11.01 -32.62
CA LYS A 573 19.46 -12.04 -33.36
C LYS A 573 18.20 -11.47 -34.03
N MET A 574 17.72 -10.30 -33.60
CA MET A 574 16.55 -9.63 -34.18
C MET A 574 16.83 -8.99 -35.54
N PHE A 575 18.08 -8.61 -35.82
CA PHE A 575 18.50 -7.96 -37.08
C PHE A 575 18.98 -8.96 -38.14
N VAL A 576 18.91 -10.26 -37.85
CA VAL A 576 19.25 -11.31 -38.83
C VAL A 576 18.33 -11.16 -40.04
N ASP A 577 18.95 -10.93 -41.21
CA ASP A 577 18.34 -10.67 -42.52
C ASP A 577 17.83 -9.23 -42.81
N ASP A 578 17.93 -8.29 -41.86
CA ASP A 578 17.51 -6.88 -42.05
C ASP A 578 18.69 -5.88 -42.03
N ASN A 579 19.43 -5.86 -43.14
CA ASN A 579 20.61 -5.00 -43.32
C ASN A 579 20.27 -3.50 -43.28
N ALA A 580 19.05 -3.11 -43.65
CA ALA A 580 18.65 -1.70 -43.75
C ALA A 580 18.38 -1.09 -42.37
N ASN A 581 17.63 -1.79 -41.52
CA ASN A 581 17.36 -1.34 -40.15
C ASN A 581 18.59 -1.53 -39.25
N CYS A 582 19.42 -2.55 -39.49
CA CYS A 582 20.73 -2.68 -38.84
C CYS A 582 21.62 -1.46 -39.13
N ALA A 583 21.72 -1.03 -40.39
CA ALA A 583 22.49 0.16 -40.76
C ALA A 583 21.94 1.46 -40.14
N LYS A 584 20.61 1.61 -40.04
CA LYS A 584 19.99 2.75 -39.35
C LYS A 584 20.25 2.76 -37.85
N PHE A 585 20.17 1.59 -37.22
CA PHE A 585 20.51 1.41 -35.81
C PHE A 585 21.96 1.81 -35.55
N ILE A 586 22.92 1.32 -36.36
CA ILE A 586 24.34 1.67 -36.25
C ILE A 586 24.54 3.19 -36.37
N LYS A 587 23.98 3.84 -37.39
CA LYS A 587 24.10 5.29 -37.60
C LYS A 587 23.54 6.12 -36.46
N LYS A 588 22.53 5.62 -35.76
CA LYS A 588 21.86 6.33 -34.66
C LYS A 588 22.57 6.07 -33.33
N ALA A 589 23.08 4.85 -33.12
CA ALA A 589 23.94 4.49 -31.98
C ALA A 589 25.29 5.22 -32.00
N LEU A 590 25.86 5.47 -33.19
CA LEU A 590 27.09 6.25 -33.34
C LEU A 590 26.93 7.73 -32.96
N LYS A 591 25.72 8.28 -33.04
CA LYS A 591 25.44 9.68 -32.70
C LYS A 591 25.15 9.89 -31.20
N SER A 592 24.90 8.83 -30.45
CA SER A 592 24.45 8.90 -29.05
C SER A 592 25.57 8.84 -28.02
N ASP A 593 26.82 9.21 -28.38
CA ASP A 593 27.99 9.37 -27.48
C ASP A 593 28.03 8.39 -26.30
N THR A 594 28.01 7.09 -26.60
CA THR A 594 27.97 6.06 -25.56
C THR A 594 29.38 5.53 -25.32
N SER A 595 29.96 5.92 -24.18
CA SER A 595 31.31 5.60 -23.68
C SER A 595 31.50 4.10 -23.31
N ASN A 596 30.77 3.17 -23.92
CA ASN A 596 30.82 1.74 -23.60
C ASN A 596 31.73 0.99 -24.58
N ALA A 597 32.82 0.44 -24.06
CA ALA A 597 33.79 -0.39 -24.77
C ALA A 597 33.11 -1.60 -25.47
N ALA A 598 32.24 -2.33 -24.77
CA ALA A 598 31.52 -3.49 -25.33
C ALA A 598 30.60 -3.13 -26.50
N MET A 599 29.90 -1.99 -26.45
CA MET A 599 29.05 -1.53 -27.56
C MET A 599 29.89 -1.23 -28.79
N ARG A 600 31.01 -0.54 -28.62
CA ARG A 600 31.93 -0.25 -29.72
C ARG A 600 32.54 -1.52 -30.30
N ASN A 601 32.86 -2.54 -29.50
CA ASN A 601 33.32 -3.84 -30.01
C ASN A 601 32.23 -4.55 -30.81
N THR A 602 30.99 -4.51 -30.34
CA THR A 602 29.84 -5.14 -31.01
C THR A 602 29.45 -4.40 -32.30
N VAL A 603 29.51 -3.06 -32.30
CA VAL A 603 29.34 -2.23 -33.50
C VAL A 603 30.51 -2.44 -34.48
N LEU A 604 31.74 -2.58 -33.98
CA LEU A 604 32.91 -2.90 -34.79
C LEU A 604 32.77 -4.28 -35.44
N GLU A 605 32.30 -5.30 -34.71
CA GLU A 605 31.99 -6.62 -35.26
C GLU A 605 30.93 -6.53 -36.37
N LEU A 606 29.83 -5.79 -36.14
CA LEU A 606 28.80 -5.55 -37.16
C LEU A 606 29.34 -4.85 -38.40
N MET A 607 30.14 -3.79 -38.22
CA MET A 607 30.70 -3.02 -39.32
C MET A 607 31.74 -3.82 -40.11
N LEU A 608 32.54 -4.66 -39.45
CA LEU A 608 33.48 -5.57 -40.11
C LEU A 608 32.76 -6.69 -40.88
N LYS A 609 31.65 -7.21 -40.34
CA LYS A 609 30.79 -8.15 -41.06
C LYS A 609 30.14 -7.48 -42.28
N GLN A 610 29.61 -6.27 -42.13
CA GLN A 610 29.07 -5.48 -43.23
C GLN A 610 30.14 -5.17 -44.28
N LEU A 611 31.38 -4.85 -43.88
CA LEU A 611 32.50 -4.59 -44.80
C LEU A 611 32.82 -5.81 -45.67
N LYS A 612 32.68 -7.03 -45.14
CA LYS A 612 32.88 -8.29 -45.89
C LYS A 612 31.77 -8.54 -46.92
N GLU A 613 30.56 -8.04 -46.65
CA GLU A 613 29.37 -8.23 -47.49
C GLU A 613 29.13 -7.06 -48.49
N THR A 614 29.80 -5.92 -48.32
CA THR A 614 29.56 -4.69 -49.12
C THR A 614 30.43 -4.61 -50.38
N GLU A 615 29.88 -4.07 -51.47
CA GLU A 615 30.62 -3.80 -52.71
C GLU A 615 31.75 -2.74 -52.54
N PRO A 616 32.83 -2.82 -53.34
CA PRO A 616 34.07 -2.04 -53.17
C PRO A 616 33.90 -0.51 -53.23
N SER A 617 32.78 0.02 -53.71
CA SER A 617 32.53 1.46 -53.83
C SER A 617 32.22 2.17 -52.50
N ASN A 618 31.59 1.50 -51.53
CA ASN A 618 31.27 2.07 -50.20
C ASN A 618 32.27 1.67 -49.11
N ALA A 619 33.23 0.81 -49.46
CA ALA A 619 34.29 0.37 -48.58
C ALA A 619 35.15 1.52 -48.00
N PRO A 620 35.55 2.59 -48.73
CA PRO A 620 36.46 3.58 -48.16
C PRO A 620 35.82 4.44 -47.07
N THR A 621 34.53 4.78 -47.19
CA THR A 621 33.80 5.53 -46.15
C THR A 621 33.57 4.68 -44.90
N LEU A 622 33.18 3.41 -45.08
CA LEU A 622 33.02 2.46 -43.98
C LEU A 622 34.35 2.19 -43.27
N LYS A 623 35.45 2.05 -44.01
CA LYS A 623 36.80 1.93 -43.44
C LYS A 623 37.17 3.14 -42.58
N ALA A 624 36.90 4.36 -43.05
CA ALA A 624 37.18 5.57 -42.27
C ALA A 624 36.35 5.64 -40.97
N GLU A 625 35.07 5.26 -41.02
CA GLU A 625 34.20 5.19 -39.84
C GLU A 625 34.65 4.10 -38.86
N ILE A 626 35.06 2.92 -39.35
CA ILE A 626 35.66 1.85 -38.52
C ILE A 626 36.93 2.33 -37.84
N MET A 627 37.79 3.10 -38.54
CA MET A 627 39.03 3.64 -37.97
C MET A 627 38.78 4.71 -36.89
N GLN A 628 37.67 5.45 -36.96
CA GLN A 628 37.26 6.39 -35.92
C GLN A 628 36.76 5.68 -34.65
N LEU A 629 36.16 4.49 -34.79
CA LEU A 629 35.67 3.69 -33.67
C LEU A 629 36.77 3.02 -32.83
N ILE A 630 38.00 2.97 -33.35
CA ILE A 630 39.16 2.37 -32.68
C ILE A 630 39.81 3.39 -31.73
N GLU A 631 39.46 3.25 -30.45
CA GLU A 631 39.96 4.05 -29.33
C GLU A 631 40.76 3.21 -28.31
N GLN A 632 41.48 3.88 -27.39
CA GLN A 632 42.36 3.26 -26.39
C GLN A 632 41.67 2.21 -25.51
N SER A 633 40.38 2.37 -25.23
CA SER A 633 39.60 1.45 -24.41
C SER A 633 39.35 0.08 -25.07
N ASN A 634 39.43 -0.03 -26.40
CA ASN A 634 39.00 -1.22 -27.15
C ASN A 634 40.10 -1.93 -27.93
N HIS A 635 41.36 -1.50 -27.80
CA HIS A 635 42.42 -1.99 -28.66
C HIS A 635 42.62 -3.53 -28.60
N GLY A 636 42.49 -4.16 -27.42
CA GLY A 636 42.73 -5.61 -27.28
C GLY A 636 41.74 -6.47 -28.08
N GLU A 637 40.45 -6.19 -27.93
CA GLU A 637 39.40 -6.96 -28.61
C GLU A 637 39.23 -6.52 -30.07
N ALA A 638 39.47 -5.24 -30.38
CA ALA A 638 39.53 -4.76 -31.76
C ALA A 638 40.64 -5.43 -32.58
N ILE A 639 41.80 -5.75 -31.99
CA ILE A 639 42.85 -6.54 -32.66
C ILE A 639 42.31 -7.94 -32.99
N HIS A 640 41.66 -8.61 -32.03
CA HIS A 640 41.09 -9.94 -32.25
C HIS A 640 40.03 -9.94 -33.36
N LEU A 641 39.10 -8.97 -33.33
CA LEU A 641 38.07 -8.80 -34.35
C LEU A 641 38.69 -8.49 -35.73
N CYS A 642 39.66 -7.58 -35.81
CA CYS A 642 40.32 -7.26 -37.08
C CYS A 642 41.10 -8.45 -37.64
N LEU A 643 41.71 -9.29 -36.80
CA LEU A 643 42.37 -10.54 -37.21
C LEU A 643 41.36 -11.57 -37.72
N MET A 644 40.24 -11.77 -37.02
CA MET A 644 39.19 -12.71 -37.44
C MET A 644 38.56 -12.32 -38.78
N PHE A 645 38.32 -11.03 -39.01
CA PHE A 645 37.69 -10.53 -40.24
C PHE A 645 38.70 -10.17 -41.35
N GLY A 646 40.01 -10.26 -41.11
CA GLY A 646 41.07 -10.02 -42.11
C GLY A 646 41.34 -8.53 -42.43
N PHE A 647 40.99 -7.61 -41.53
CA PHE A 647 41.14 -6.17 -41.74
C PHE A 647 42.55 -5.66 -41.39
N ALA A 648 43.45 -5.70 -42.38
CA ALA A 648 44.87 -5.37 -42.24
C ALA A 648 45.14 -3.93 -41.78
N GLU A 649 44.44 -2.97 -42.39
CA GLU A 649 44.65 -1.53 -42.16
C GLU A 649 44.32 -1.15 -40.71
N GLY A 650 43.27 -1.74 -40.13
CA GLY A 650 42.91 -1.54 -38.72
C GLY A 650 43.96 -2.08 -37.75
N ILE A 651 44.55 -3.24 -38.05
CA ILE A 651 45.61 -3.83 -37.23
C ILE A 651 46.85 -2.93 -37.21
N ILE A 652 47.27 -2.45 -38.39
CA ILE A 652 48.40 -1.52 -38.52
C ILE A 652 48.11 -0.22 -37.74
N HIS A 653 46.90 0.31 -37.84
CA HIS A 653 46.50 1.53 -37.12
C HIS A 653 46.49 1.33 -35.60
N ILE A 654 45.99 0.20 -35.10
CA ILE A 654 45.97 -0.12 -33.67
C ILE A 654 47.39 -0.25 -33.13
N TYR A 655 48.25 -1.03 -33.79
CA TYR A 655 49.62 -1.24 -33.33
C TYR A 655 50.45 0.05 -33.38
N ARG A 656 50.26 0.90 -34.39
CA ARG A 656 50.88 2.25 -34.44
C ARG A 656 50.42 3.13 -33.27
N LYS A 657 49.13 3.12 -32.91
CA LYS A 657 48.59 3.88 -31.76
C LYS A 657 49.09 3.34 -30.42
N GLN A 658 49.23 2.02 -30.26
CA GLN A 658 49.70 1.38 -29.01
C GLN A 658 51.22 1.42 -28.80
N ARG A 659 52.00 1.88 -29.80
CA ARG A 659 53.47 1.84 -29.79
C ARG A 659 54.07 0.43 -29.65
N ARG A 660 53.34 -0.62 -30.05
CA ARG A 660 53.82 -2.02 -30.06
C ARG A 660 54.49 -2.35 -31.39
N PHE A 661 55.68 -1.80 -31.60
CA PHE A 661 56.35 -1.82 -32.91
C PHE A 661 57.00 -3.16 -33.28
N THR A 662 57.41 -3.95 -32.29
CA THR A 662 57.98 -5.30 -32.49
C THR A 662 56.95 -6.28 -33.07
N GLU A 663 55.74 -6.27 -32.51
CA GLU A 663 54.63 -7.13 -32.98
C GLU A 663 54.08 -6.67 -34.32
N LEU A 664 54.05 -5.35 -34.56
CA LEU A 664 53.72 -4.80 -35.86
C LEU A 664 54.73 -5.25 -36.93
N MET A 665 56.02 -5.26 -36.59
CA MET A 665 57.07 -5.75 -37.48
C MET A 665 56.88 -7.24 -37.78
N GLN A 666 56.55 -8.05 -36.77
CA GLN A 666 56.25 -9.48 -36.97
C GLN A 666 55.01 -9.71 -37.86
N PHE A 667 53.93 -8.95 -37.64
CA PHE A 667 52.71 -9.02 -38.47
C PHE A 667 52.96 -8.58 -39.92
N LEU A 668 53.78 -7.54 -40.12
CA LEU A 668 54.15 -7.09 -41.47
C LEU A 668 55.07 -8.10 -42.18
N LYS A 669 55.97 -8.78 -41.46
CA LYS A 669 56.78 -9.89 -41.98
C LYS A 669 55.91 -11.05 -42.48
N GLU A 670 54.84 -11.39 -41.77
CA GLU A 670 53.89 -12.45 -42.19
C GLU A 670 53.08 -12.06 -43.44
N LYS A 671 52.82 -10.77 -43.67
CA LYS A 671 52.10 -10.28 -44.85
C LYS A 671 52.98 -9.91 -46.05
N GLY A 672 54.28 -9.69 -45.86
CA GLY A 672 55.20 -9.29 -46.92
C GLY A 672 55.07 -7.83 -47.37
N ASP A 673 54.53 -6.94 -46.54
CA ASP A 673 54.33 -5.53 -46.90
C ASP A 673 55.55 -4.66 -46.53
N VAL A 674 56.52 -4.58 -47.45
CA VAL A 674 57.83 -3.93 -47.26
C VAL A 674 57.73 -2.40 -47.17
N ASP A 675 56.75 -1.78 -47.83
CA ASP A 675 56.60 -0.32 -47.88
C ASP A 675 56.11 0.23 -46.52
N ASN A 676 55.16 -0.46 -45.87
CA ASN A 676 54.73 -0.10 -44.51
C ASN A 676 55.81 -0.39 -43.47
N MET A 677 56.69 -1.37 -43.69
CA MET A 677 57.85 -1.64 -42.83
C MET A 677 58.92 -0.55 -42.94
N THR A 678 59.20 -0.05 -44.15
CA THR A 678 60.12 1.09 -44.35
C THR A 678 59.59 2.35 -43.70
N GLN A 679 58.30 2.64 -43.89
CA GLN A 679 57.66 3.78 -43.22
C GLN A 679 57.77 3.67 -41.69
N LEU A 680 57.56 2.47 -41.11
CA LEU A 680 57.70 2.25 -39.67
C LEU A 680 59.13 2.51 -39.17
N CYS A 681 60.14 2.02 -39.90
CA CYS A 681 61.54 2.18 -39.55
C CYS A 681 62.01 3.64 -39.66
N THR A 682 61.50 4.40 -40.63
CA THR A 682 61.80 5.83 -40.77
C THR A 682 61.19 6.66 -39.63
N GLU A 683 59.93 6.38 -39.24
CA GLU A 683 59.24 7.12 -38.17
C GLU A 683 59.91 6.93 -36.80
N LEU A 684 60.47 5.74 -36.52
CA LEU A 684 61.04 5.41 -35.21
C LEU A 684 62.55 5.62 -35.11
N SER A 685 63.27 5.63 -36.25
CA SER A 685 64.73 5.81 -36.30
C SER A 685 65.49 4.89 -35.33
N ASP A 686 65.01 3.65 -35.13
CA ASP A 686 65.60 2.65 -34.22
C ASP A 686 66.45 1.63 -34.99
N GLY A 687 67.73 1.50 -34.60
CA GLY A 687 68.70 0.64 -35.28
C GLY A 687 68.38 -0.85 -35.24
N ALA A 688 67.66 -1.33 -34.22
CA ALA A 688 67.29 -2.74 -34.11
C ALA A 688 66.18 -3.15 -35.09
N LEU A 689 65.23 -2.25 -35.39
CA LEU A 689 64.17 -2.51 -36.37
C LEU A 689 64.73 -2.51 -37.80
N TRP A 690 65.70 -1.64 -38.07
CA TRP A 690 66.41 -1.64 -39.34
C TRP A 690 67.26 -2.90 -39.55
N THR A 691 67.92 -3.44 -38.51
CA THR A 691 68.63 -4.72 -38.64
C THR A 691 67.67 -5.89 -38.83
N GLU A 692 66.53 -5.91 -38.13
CA GLU A 692 65.49 -6.93 -38.35
C GLU A 692 64.86 -6.87 -39.76
N LEU A 693 64.63 -5.67 -40.29
CA LEU A 693 64.17 -5.47 -41.67
C LEU A 693 65.22 -5.96 -42.68
N LEU A 694 66.50 -5.70 -42.44
CA LEU A 694 67.60 -6.19 -43.27
C LEU A 694 67.75 -7.72 -43.22
N ILE A 695 67.53 -8.34 -42.05
CA ILE A 695 67.51 -9.81 -41.90
C ILE A 695 66.31 -10.40 -42.63
N TYR A 696 65.15 -9.75 -42.60
CA TYR A 696 63.99 -10.20 -43.37
C TYR A 696 64.21 -10.08 -44.88
N LEU A 697 64.75 -8.95 -45.35
CA LEU A 697 65.10 -8.73 -46.75
C LEU A 697 66.18 -9.73 -47.24
N SER A 698 67.08 -10.16 -46.36
CA SER A 698 68.11 -11.16 -46.70
C SER A 698 67.57 -12.59 -46.80
N GLN A 699 66.41 -12.86 -46.20
CA GLN A 699 65.75 -14.18 -46.18
C GLN A 699 64.62 -14.32 -47.21
N CYS A 700 64.09 -13.23 -47.75
CA CYS A 700 63.03 -13.24 -48.76
C CYS A 700 63.58 -13.41 -50.20
N GLU A 701 63.19 -14.50 -50.87
CA GLU A 701 63.59 -14.83 -52.25
C GLU A 701 62.95 -13.90 -53.32
N ASP A 702 61.82 -13.26 -53.02
CA ASP A 702 61.04 -12.42 -53.97
C ASP A 702 61.28 -10.89 -53.83
N SER A 703 62.32 -10.48 -53.11
CA SER A 703 62.59 -9.06 -52.86
C SER A 703 63.13 -8.35 -54.11
N SER A 704 62.36 -7.42 -54.68
CA SER A 704 62.82 -6.63 -55.83
C SER A 704 64.08 -5.82 -55.50
N GLU A 705 65.12 -5.88 -56.35
CA GLU A 705 66.40 -5.17 -56.16
C GLU A 705 66.22 -3.65 -55.94
N ASP A 706 65.12 -3.08 -56.44
CA ASP A 706 64.79 -1.65 -56.31
C ASP A 706 64.29 -1.28 -54.90
N GLN A 707 63.61 -2.18 -54.19
CA GLN A 707 63.22 -1.93 -52.80
C GLN A 707 64.42 -1.99 -51.86
N VAL A 708 65.37 -2.91 -52.11
CA VAL A 708 66.62 -2.99 -51.34
C VAL A 708 67.47 -1.73 -51.53
N LYS A 709 67.52 -1.17 -52.74
CA LYS A 709 68.22 0.10 -53.01
C LYS A 709 67.58 1.29 -52.29
N LYS A 710 66.25 1.37 -52.21
CA LYS A 710 65.54 2.43 -51.46
C LYS A 710 65.81 2.32 -49.96
N VAL A 711 65.69 1.12 -49.40
CA VAL A 711 65.99 0.82 -47.99
C VAL A 711 67.44 1.22 -47.66
N LEU A 712 68.41 0.84 -48.51
CA LEU A 712 69.82 1.18 -48.31
C LEU A 712 70.10 2.69 -48.40
N ALA A 713 69.40 3.42 -49.27
CA ALA A 713 69.51 4.87 -49.35
C ALA A 713 68.95 5.56 -48.09
N GLU A 714 67.86 5.04 -47.53
CA GLU A 714 67.22 5.60 -46.33
C GLU A 714 68.00 5.26 -45.04
N ILE A 715 68.67 4.09 -45.02
CA ILE A 715 69.68 3.75 -44.00
C ILE A 715 70.93 4.63 -44.14
N GLU A 716 71.33 4.99 -45.36
CA GLU A 716 72.44 5.90 -45.63
C GLU A 716 72.14 7.32 -45.08
N ASP A 717 70.93 7.81 -45.27
CA ASP A 717 70.50 9.13 -44.80
C ASP A 717 70.30 9.17 -43.27
N SER A 718 69.79 8.09 -42.67
CA SER A 718 69.58 8.02 -41.22
C SER A 718 70.87 7.76 -40.43
N GLY A 719 71.86 7.05 -41.01
CA GLY A 719 73.18 6.83 -40.40
C GLY A 719 73.19 6.01 -39.11
N ILE A 720 72.09 5.31 -38.79
CA ILE A 720 71.86 4.63 -37.50
C ILE A 720 72.65 3.32 -37.39
N ILE A 721 72.84 2.60 -38.50
CA ILE A 721 73.56 1.32 -38.52
C ILE A 721 74.96 1.49 -39.10
N HIS A 722 75.95 0.89 -38.43
CA HIS A 722 77.30 0.82 -38.97
C HIS A 722 77.33 -0.02 -40.27
N PRO A 723 77.88 0.47 -41.39
CA PRO A 723 77.83 -0.22 -42.69
C PRO A 723 78.46 -1.61 -42.72
N LEU A 724 79.38 -1.90 -41.80
CA LEU A 724 79.92 -3.25 -41.60
C LEU A 724 78.83 -4.26 -41.19
N VAL A 725 77.88 -3.86 -40.34
CA VAL A 725 76.76 -4.71 -39.90
C VAL A 725 75.79 -4.94 -41.05
N VAL A 726 75.53 -3.90 -41.86
CA VAL A 726 74.72 -4.02 -43.08
C VAL A 726 75.37 -4.99 -44.07
N LEU A 727 76.68 -4.87 -44.28
CA LEU A 727 77.43 -5.79 -45.14
C LEU A 727 77.46 -7.22 -44.59
N GLU A 728 77.64 -7.40 -43.28
CA GLU A 728 77.62 -8.73 -42.66
C GLU A 728 76.27 -9.41 -42.83
N ILE A 729 75.16 -8.69 -42.57
CA ILE A 729 73.81 -9.24 -42.68
C ILE A 729 73.45 -9.57 -44.13
N LEU A 730 73.79 -8.69 -45.08
CA LEU A 730 73.49 -8.90 -46.50
C LEU A 730 74.43 -9.93 -47.15
N SER A 731 75.66 -10.10 -46.64
CA SER A 731 76.61 -11.12 -47.12
C SER A 731 76.14 -12.56 -46.88
N ARG A 732 75.20 -12.76 -45.95
CA ARG A 732 74.62 -14.07 -45.62
C ARG A 732 73.46 -14.47 -46.56
N SER A 733 73.03 -13.60 -47.46
CA SER A 733 71.96 -13.90 -48.43
C SER A 733 72.51 -14.50 -49.73
N GLU A 734 71.77 -15.44 -50.32
CA GLU A 734 72.09 -16.04 -51.62
C GLU A 734 71.45 -15.30 -52.80
N SER A 735 70.50 -14.38 -52.54
CA SER A 735 69.68 -13.70 -53.55
C SER A 735 70.23 -12.35 -54.04
N LEU A 736 71.20 -11.74 -53.34
CA LEU A 736 71.67 -10.39 -53.65
C LEU A 736 72.99 -10.38 -54.43
N THR A 737 73.00 -9.68 -55.57
CA THR A 737 74.21 -9.47 -56.38
C THR A 737 75.07 -8.33 -55.81
N VAL A 738 76.41 -8.51 -55.84
CA VAL A 738 77.41 -7.54 -55.34
C VAL A 738 77.27 -6.14 -55.99
N ASP A 739 76.66 -6.06 -57.18
CA ASP A 739 76.47 -4.82 -57.91
C ASP A 739 75.50 -3.85 -57.20
N SER A 740 74.48 -4.38 -56.52
CA SER A 740 73.51 -3.57 -55.74
C SER A 740 74.13 -2.92 -54.49
N LEU A 741 75.22 -3.49 -53.95
CA LEU A 741 75.92 -2.98 -52.76
C LEU A 741 77.08 -2.03 -53.09
N ARG A 742 77.65 -2.14 -54.29
CA ARG A 742 78.83 -1.38 -54.72
C ARG A 742 78.65 0.13 -54.56
N GLY A 743 77.47 0.65 -54.90
CA GLY A 743 77.17 2.07 -54.78
C GLY A 743 77.20 2.60 -53.34
N TYR A 744 76.69 1.81 -52.40
CA TYR A 744 76.63 2.16 -50.97
C TYR A 744 78.02 2.17 -50.32
N VAL A 745 78.84 1.14 -50.56
CA VAL A 745 80.18 1.00 -49.96
C VAL A 745 81.15 2.10 -50.43
N VAL A 746 81.12 2.44 -51.73
CA VAL A 746 81.99 3.48 -52.29
C VAL A 746 81.67 4.84 -51.68
N ARG A 747 80.38 5.19 -51.54
CA ARG A 747 79.96 6.46 -50.93
C ARG A 747 80.32 6.54 -49.45
N TRP A 748 80.21 5.44 -48.71
CA TRP A 748 80.59 5.43 -47.30
C TRP A 748 82.10 5.61 -47.09
N LEU A 749 82.94 4.92 -47.87
CA LEU A 749 84.40 5.06 -47.78
C LEU A 749 84.87 6.49 -48.07
N GLN A 750 84.23 7.17 -49.02
CA GLN A 750 84.52 8.58 -49.32
C GLN A 750 84.22 9.49 -48.12
N ARG A 751 83.08 9.32 -47.44
CA ARG A 751 82.73 10.11 -46.23
C ARG A 751 83.69 9.86 -45.06
N GLN A 752 84.15 8.62 -44.85
CA GLN A 752 85.10 8.33 -43.77
C GLN A 752 86.45 9.01 -44.01
N ASN A 753 86.92 9.01 -45.27
CA ASN A 753 88.17 9.67 -45.62
C ASN A 753 88.11 11.19 -45.40
N GLU A 754 86.95 11.82 -45.65
CA GLU A 754 86.75 13.24 -45.33
C GLU A 754 86.76 13.52 -43.82
N LYS A 755 86.15 12.67 -42.99
CA LYS A 755 86.19 12.82 -41.53
C LYS A 755 87.61 12.72 -40.98
N VAL A 756 88.38 11.72 -41.40
CA VAL A 756 89.78 11.53 -40.98
C VAL A 756 90.62 12.77 -41.30
N ASN A 757 90.40 13.38 -42.47
CA ASN A 757 91.14 14.58 -42.87
C ASN A 757 90.79 15.81 -42.01
N ASN A 758 89.56 15.90 -41.51
CA ASN A 758 89.12 16.99 -40.65
C ASN A 758 89.63 16.84 -39.20
N ASP A 759 89.62 15.62 -38.67
CA ASP A 759 90.13 15.33 -37.33
C ASP A 759 91.66 15.53 -37.22
N ALA A 760 92.40 15.19 -38.27
CA ALA A 760 93.84 15.50 -38.36
C ALA A 760 94.12 17.01 -38.23
N GLY A 761 93.27 17.86 -38.80
CA GLY A 761 93.38 19.32 -38.67
C GLY A 761 93.09 19.83 -37.25
N ARG A 762 92.11 19.23 -36.55
CA ARG A 762 91.78 19.60 -35.15
C ARG A 762 92.89 19.23 -34.16
N MET A 763 93.57 18.10 -34.37
CA MET A 763 94.67 17.68 -33.49
C MET A 763 95.81 18.71 -33.45
N GLU A 764 96.15 19.29 -34.61
CA GLU A 764 97.19 20.32 -34.72
C GLU A 764 96.82 21.63 -33.98
N GLU A 765 95.52 21.90 -33.81
CA GLU A 765 95.01 23.09 -33.12
C GLU A 765 95.04 22.93 -31.59
N VAL A 766 94.74 21.72 -31.10
CA VAL A 766 94.77 21.39 -29.66
C VAL A 766 96.20 21.36 -29.11
N GLU A 767 97.16 20.88 -29.89
CA GLU A 767 98.58 20.88 -29.49
C GLU A 767 99.08 22.32 -29.21
N LYS A 768 98.65 23.31 -30.00
CA LYS A 768 98.96 24.74 -29.79
C LYS A 768 98.32 25.31 -28.53
N GLU A 769 97.21 24.74 -28.05
CA GLU A 769 96.51 25.23 -26.85
C GLU A 769 97.14 24.68 -25.56
N ILE A 770 97.66 23.44 -25.59
CA ILE A 770 98.40 22.84 -24.47
C ILE A 770 99.69 23.62 -24.18
N GLU A 771 100.46 23.96 -25.22
CA GLU A 771 101.69 24.76 -25.06
C GLU A 771 101.42 26.12 -24.40
N ASN A 772 100.26 26.73 -24.64
CA ASN A 772 99.91 28.02 -24.03
C ASN A 772 99.59 27.94 -22.53
N LEU A 773 99.09 26.79 -22.05
CA LEU A 773 98.70 26.58 -20.65
C LEU A 773 99.88 26.16 -19.75
N GLU A 774 100.86 25.43 -20.29
CA GLU A 774 102.02 24.96 -19.50
C GLU A 774 103.04 26.08 -19.21
N TYR A 775 103.27 27.01 -20.16
CA TYR A 775 104.40 27.93 -20.07
C TYR A 775 104.06 29.36 -19.61
N ASN A 776 102.78 29.69 -19.37
CA ASN A 776 102.36 31.03 -18.96
C ASN A 776 101.81 31.08 -17.53
N ILE A 777 102.44 31.87 -16.65
CA ILE A 777 102.03 32.07 -15.25
C ILE A 777 100.68 32.80 -15.17
N GLN A 778 99.69 32.19 -14.49
CA GLN A 778 98.41 32.83 -14.19
C GLN A 778 98.41 33.45 -12.78
N THR A 779 98.14 34.75 -12.68
CA THR A 779 97.91 35.44 -11.40
C THR A 779 96.41 35.49 -11.06
N PHE A 780 96.06 35.17 -9.81
CA PHE A 780 94.69 35.26 -9.29
C PHE A 780 94.52 36.58 -8.55
N GLN A 781 93.70 37.51 -9.08
CA GLN A 781 93.51 38.85 -8.51
C GLN A 781 92.14 39.03 -7.83
N MET A 782 91.59 37.99 -7.23
CA MET A 782 90.22 38.05 -6.69
C MET A 782 90.24 38.38 -5.20
N SER A 783 89.77 39.59 -4.89
CA SER A 783 89.79 40.20 -3.55
C SER A 783 88.46 40.09 -2.80
N LYS A 784 87.48 39.34 -3.33
CA LYS A 784 86.13 39.20 -2.77
C LYS A 784 85.65 37.75 -2.76
N CYS A 785 84.94 37.38 -1.70
CA CYS A 785 84.41 36.04 -1.47
C CYS A 785 83.20 35.76 -2.35
N SER A 786 83.20 34.69 -3.13
CA SER A 786 82.11 34.41 -4.10
C SER A 786 80.79 33.92 -3.49
N ILE A 787 80.65 33.83 -2.15
CA ILE A 787 79.37 33.55 -1.47
C ILE A 787 78.77 34.81 -0.86
N CYS A 788 79.56 35.58 -0.11
CA CYS A 788 79.07 36.75 0.62
C CYS A 788 79.42 38.08 -0.06
N ASP A 789 80.19 38.06 -1.15
CA ASP A 789 80.68 39.21 -1.93
C ASP A 789 81.45 40.29 -1.12
N GLN A 790 81.78 40.01 0.13
CA GLN A 790 82.63 40.85 0.97
C GLN A 790 84.11 40.62 0.67
N SER A 791 84.94 41.62 0.95
CA SER A 791 86.38 41.53 0.76
C SER A 791 86.96 40.37 1.56
N LEU A 792 87.81 39.56 0.93
CA LEU A 792 88.45 38.40 1.55
C LEU A 792 89.40 38.87 2.65
N GLU A 793 89.07 38.53 3.91
CA GLU A 793 89.96 38.70 5.05
C GLU A 793 90.87 37.47 5.19
N ASN A 794 91.93 37.57 6.01
CA ASN A 794 93.15 36.76 5.94
C ASN A 794 93.05 35.24 6.24
N ASP A 795 91.88 34.62 6.11
CA ASP A 795 91.73 33.17 5.97
C ASP A 795 90.78 32.87 4.79
N ALA A 796 91.36 32.68 3.60
CA ALA A 796 90.66 32.51 2.33
C ALA A 796 91.16 31.30 1.51
N ILE A 797 90.24 30.58 0.88
CA ILE A 797 90.52 29.41 0.03
C ILE A 797 90.28 29.79 -1.44
N HIS A 798 91.28 29.55 -2.30
CA HIS A 798 91.23 29.84 -3.74
C HIS A 798 91.24 28.55 -4.57
N PHE A 799 90.38 28.47 -5.59
CA PHE A 799 90.34 27.37 -6.55
C PHE A 799 90.88 27.80 -7.93
N PHE A 800 91.46 26.87 -8.70
CA PHE A 800 91.95 27.14 -10.08
C PHE A 800 90.86 27.62 -11.05
N CYS A 801 89.58 27.39 -10.73
CA CYS A 801 88.44 28.02 -11.41
C CYS A 801 88.31 29.53 -11.13
N LYS A 802 89.28 30.11 -10.41
CA LYS A 802 89.40 31.50 -9.95
C LYS A 802 88.46 31.89 -8.80
N HIS A 803 87.47 31.10 -8.41
CA HIS A 803 86.62 31.41 -7.25
C HIS A 803 87.36 31.32 -5.92
N SER A 804 87.07 32.28 -5.05
CA SER A 804 87.76 32.50 -3.78
C SER A 804 86.72 32.65 -2.67
N TYR A 805 86.90 32.02 -1.51
CA TYR A 805 85.92 32.02 -0.42
C TYR A 805 86.56 32.27 0.94
N HIS A 806 85.85 32.92 1.88
CA HIS A 806 86.27 32.92 3.29
C HIS A 806 86.11 31.51 3.86
N VAL A 807 87.03 31.08 4.73
CA VAL A 807 86.98 29.74 5.35
C VAL A 807 85.65 29.48 6.05
N ASN A 808 85.12 30.46 6.80
CA ASN A 808 83.84 30.32 7.51
C ASN A 808 82.63 30.31 6.56
N CYS A 809 82.69 31.05 5.46
CA CYS A 809 81.62 31.01 4.46
C CYS A 809 81.61 29.68 3.72
N PHE A 810 82.78 29.08 3.50
CA PHE A 810 82.93 27.77 2.86
C PHE A 810 82.49 26.62 3.78
N SER A 811 82.93 26.60 5.03
CA SER A 811 82.53 25.55 5.99
C SER A 811 81.04 25.53 6.29
N SER A 812 80.36 26.69 6.19
CA SER A 812 78.92 26.80 6.43
C SER A 812 78.07 26.41 5.22
N TYR A 813 78.64 26.39 4.00
CA TYR A 813 77.89 26.17 2.75
C TYR A 813 78.32 24.92 1.98
N SER A 814 79.34 24.19 2.42
CA SER A 814 79.71 22.91 1.82
C SER A 814 80.12 21.88 2.87
N ASP A 815 79.45 20.73 2.86
CA ASP A 815 79.76 19.58 3.71
C ASP A 815 81.05 18.83 3.26
N HIS A 816 81.69 19.25 2.17
CA HIS A 816 82.91 18.65 1.62
C HIS A 816 84.03 19.69 1.37
N THR A 817 85.20 19.48 1.99
CA THR A 817 86.27 20.49 2.05
C THR A 817 87.04 20.75 0.75
N ASN A 818 86.87 19.91 -0.29
CA ASN A 818 87.73 19.93 -1.48
C ASN A 818 87.00 20.33 -2.78
N LYS A 819 85.73 20.72 -2.71
CA LYS A 819 84.92 21.06 -3.90
C LYS A 819 84.40 22.49 -3.82
N CYS A 820 84.65 23.27 -4.87
CA CYS A 820 84.16 24.64 -4.99
C CYS A 820 82.61 24.65 -5.08
N PRO A 821 81.87 25.31 -4.16
CA PRO A 821 80.41 25.16 -4.07
C PRO A 821 79.67 25.73 -5.28
N ALA A 822 80.19 26.81 -5.88
CA ALA A 822 79.62 27.41 -7.09
C ALA A 822 79.80 26.54 -8.35
N CYS A 823 80.86 25.73 -8.40
CA CYS A 823 81.14 24.83 -9.51
C CYS A 823 80.58 23.40 -9.28
N SER A 824 80.24 23.04 -8.04
CA SER A 824 79.65 21.74 -7.70
C SER A 824 78.17 21.66 -8.04
N SER A 825 77.43 22.77 -7.93
CA SER A 825 76.01 22.87 -8.27
C SER A 825 75.72 22.98 -9.77
N THR A 826 76.77 23.12 -10.60
CA THR A 826 76.68 23.29 -12.06
C THR A 826 77.22 22.10 -12.85
N ARG A 827 77.60 21.00 -12.18
CA ARG A 827 77.61 19.68 -12.84
C ARG A 827 76.25 19.05 -12.59
N PRO A 828 75.50 18.58 -13.62
CA PRO A 828 74.40 17.65 -13.36
C PRO A 828 75.00 16.43 -12.64
N ILE A 829 74.25 15.67 -11.83
CA ILE A 829 74.65 14.34 -11.30
C ILE A 829 73.44 13.41 -11.48
N PHE A 830 73.66 12.22 -12.07
CA PHE A 830 72.71 11.13 -12.28
C PHE A 830 72.07 10.75 -10.94
N ARG A 831 70.77 10.43 -10.93
CA ARG A 831 70.10 9.87 -9.75
C ARG A 831 70.28 8.36 -9.73
N THR A 832 70.76 7.88 -8.59
CA THR A 832 70.72 6.50 -8.14
C THR A 832 69.87 6.42 -6.86
N ASP A 833 69.35 5.22 -6.59
CA ASP A 833 68.19 4.95 -5.74
C ASP A 833 68.46 5.02 -4.21
N GLU A 834 67.49 5.52 -3.43
CA GLU A 834 67.40 5.28 -1.97
C GLU A 834 66.11 4.51 -1.62
N VAL A 835 66.27 3.35 -0.97
CA VAL A 835 65.23 2.39 -0.54
C VAL A 835 64.77 2.69 0.90
N PRO A 836 63.45 2.71 1.22
CA PRO A 836 62.94 2.82 2.59
C PRO A 836 63.00 1.49 3.39
N SER A 837 63.19 1.58 4.71
CA SER A 837 63.52 0.48 5.64
C SER A 837 62.36 -0.44 6.07
N GLU A 838 62.62 -1.75 6.15
CA GLU A 838 61.68 -2.87 6.39
C GLU A 838 61.00 -2.92 7.78
N VAL A 839 61.42 -2.08 8.74
CA VAL A 839 61.01 -2.21 10.16
C VAL A 839 59.64 -1.58 10.45
N SER A 840 59.22 -0.58 9.67
CA SER A 840 57.93 0.11 9.90
C SER A 840 56.71 -0.70 9.40
N THR A 841 56.91 -1.55 8.40
CA THR A 841 55.86 -2.35 7.75
C THR A 841 55.46 -3.61 8.54
N TYR A 842 56.37 -4.20 9.33
CA TYR A 842 56.06 -5.40 10.13
C TYR A 842 55.16 -5.13 11.35
N GLN A 843 55.26 -3.94 11.95
CA GLN A 843 54.38 -3.54 13.06
C GLN A 843 52.92 -3.33 12.59
N GLN A 844 52.74 -2.76 11.39
CA GLN A 844 51.42 -2.58 10.77
C GLN A 844 50.73 -3.92 10.46
N PHE A 845 51.48 -4.93 10.03
CA PHE A 845 50.96 -6.29 9.83
C PHE A 845 50.42 -6.90 11.15
N ARG A 846 51.15 -6.74 12.26
CA ARG A 846 50.72 -7.30 13.55
C ARG A 846 49.41 -6.69 14.06
N GLU A 847 49.24 -5.38 13.96
CA GLU A 847 47.99 -4.71 14.37
C GLU A 847 46.79 -5.08 13.50
N GLN A 848 46.99 -5.36 12.21
CA GLN A 848 45.90 -5.78 11.30
C GLN A 848 45.56 -7.28 11.43
N ALA A 849 46.55 -8.11 11.80
CA ALA A 849 46.35 -9.53 12.06
C ALA A 849 45.57 -9.78 13.36
N ASP A 850 45.81 -9.00 14.42
CA ASP A 850 45.14 -9.16 15.72
C ASP A 850 43.68 -8.62 15.72
N ASN A 851 43.34 -7.71 14.81
CA ASN A 851 42.03 -7.03 14.77
C ASN A 851 41.03 -7.58 13.73
N SER A 852 41.44 -8.47 12.82
CA SER A 852 40.59 -8.99 11.74
C SER A 852 40.02 -10.38 12.06
N THR A 853 38.77 -10.63 11.65
CA THR A 853 38.09 -11.92 11.85
C THR A 853 38.47 -12.99 10.83
N ASP A 854 39.18 -12.63 9.75
CA ASP A 854 39.66 -13.55 8.71
C ASP A 854 41.15 -13.32 8.41
N ILE A 855 42.00 -13.92 9.26
CA ILE A 855 43.47 -13.77 9.26
C ILE A 855 44.10 -14.27 7.95
N MET A 856 43.46 -15.24 7.28
CA MET A 856 44.02 -15.89 6.09
C MET A 856 44.08 -14.95 4.88
N THR A 857 43.12 -14.03 4.76
CA THR A 857 43.03 -13.06 3.66
C THR A 857 44.09 -11.97 3.83
N VAL A 858 44.26 -11.46 5.06
CA VAL A 858 45.31 -10.48 5.42
C VAL A 858 46.71 -11.08 5.23
N MET A 859 46.92 -12.34 5.65
CA MET A 859 48.18 -13.04 5.36
C MET A 859 48.43 -13.19 3.85
N SER A 860 47.41 -13.47 3.04
CA SER A 860 47.56 -13.64 1.59
C SER A 860 47.91 -12.33 0.87
N ASP A 861 47.39 -11.18 1.31
CA ASP A 861 47.71 -9.87 0.72
C ASP A 861 49.15 -9.42 1.05
N TYR A 862 49.63 -9.65 2.28
CA TYR A 862 51.00 -9.33 2.67
C TYR A 862 52.05 -10.34 2.14
N LEU A 863 51.66 -11.60 1.91
CA LEU A 863 52.47 -12.59 1.17
C LEU A 863 52.59 -12.21 -0.31
N ARG A 864 51.52 -11.69 -0.91
CA ARG A 864 51.52 -11.17 -2.29
C ARG A 864 52.37 -9.91 -2.45
N SER A 865 52.49 -9.08 -1.41
CA SER A 865 53.30 -7.86 -1.42
C SER A 865 54.77 -8.05 -1.01
N GLY A 866 55.24 -9.29 -0.81
CA GLY A 866 56.67 -9.61 -0.71
C GLY A 866 57.36 -9.32 0.63
N LEU A 867 56.61 -9.13 1.74
CA LEU A 867 57.20 -8.71 3.02
C LEU A 867 57.90 -9.83 3.82
N PHE A 868 57.77 -11.09 3.38
CA PHE A 868 58.31 -12.27 4.09
C PHE A 868 59.28 -13.11 3.25
N SER A 869 59.67 -12.65 2.07
CA SER A 869 60.63 -13.36 1.23
C SER A 869 62.06 -13.05 1.66
N SER A 870 62.60 -13.84 2.59
CA SER A 870 64.03 -13.89 2.88
C SER A 870 64.76 -14.61 1.75
N ASN A 871 65.39 -13.88 0.83
CA ASN A 871 66.40 -14.45 -0.06
C ASN A 871 67.79 -14.16 0.50
N SER A 872 68.30 -15.08 1.31
CA SER A 872 69.73 -15.35 1.40
C SER A 872 69.96 -16.85 1.47
N ALA A 873 70.25 -17.45 0.32
CA ALA A 873 70.75 -18.81 0.24
C ALA A 873 72.29 -18.82 0.37
N GLY A 874 72.77 -19.38 1.49
CA GLY A 874 74.10 -20.02 1.64
C GLY A 874 75.28 -19.08 1.94
N LYS A 875 76.27 -19.42 2.78
CA LYS A 875 76.71 -20.71 3.34
C LYS A 875 77.47 -20.49 4.67
N ALA A 876 77.42 -21.49 5.56
CA ALA A 876 78.53 -21.80 6.44
C ALA A 876 79.48 -22.77 5.71
N ASP A 877 80.80 -22.54 5.72
CA ASP A 877 81.69 -23.47 6.41
C ASP A 877 83.17 -23.01 6.49
N ASP A 878 83.66 -23.18 7.72
CA ASP A 878 84.98 -23.56 8.23
C ASP A 878 86.26 -22.72 8.07
N ARG A 879 87.13 -22.98 9.05
CA ARG A 879 88.15 -22.12 9.68
C ARG A 879 89.48 -21.98 8.93
N SER A 880 90.14 -20.88 9.30
CA SER A 880 91.57 -20.52 9.19
C SER A 880 92.08 -19.95 7.85
N GLU A 881 92.45 -18.68 7.96
CA GLU A 881 93.52 -17.97 7.25
C GLU A 881 93.57 -18.09 5.72
N LYS A 882 92.79 -17.19 5.10
CA LYS A 882 93.25 -16.17 4.14
C LYS A 882 94.36 -16.64 3.19
N SER A 883 93.96 -17.30 2.11
CA SER A 883 94.41 -17.08 0.70
C SER A 883 94.36 -18.39 -0.10
N SER A 884 93.54 -18.41 -1.16
CA SER A 884 93.62 -19.28 -2.35
C SER A 884 92.35 -18.98 -3.17
N SER A 885 92.38 -18.36 -4.35
CA SER A 885 92.97 -18.79 -5.63
C SER A 885 92.65 -20.25 -5.97
N VAL A 886 91.76 -20.45 -6.94
CA VAL A 886 92.09 -20.99 -8.28
C VAL A 886 90.76 -21.30 -8.97
N ASN A 887 90.53 -20.59 -10.07
CA ASN A 887 89.54 -20.91 -11.09
C ASN A 887 89.70 -22.34 -11.59
N PRO A 888 88.62 -23.02 -11.96
CA PRO A 888 88.62 -23.92 -13.09
C PRO A 888 88.01 -23.16 -14.27
N PHE A 889 88.87 -22.43 -15.01
CA PHE A 889 88.65 -21.47 -16.11
C PHE A 889 88.32 -20.03 -15.64
N ASP A 890 89.30 -19.15 -15.41
CA ASP A 890 90.00 -18.29 -16.39
C ASP A 890 88.98 -17.45 -17.17
N GLU A 891 89.00 -16.12 -17.26
CA GLU A 891 89.93 -15.04 -16.95
C GLU A 891 89.20 -13.75 -17.46
N PRO A 892 89.68 -12.52 -17.23
CA PRO A 892 89.76 -11.86 -15.95
C PRO A 892 89.11 -10.46 -16.02
N SER A 893 89.30 -9.76 -14.90
CA SER A 893 89.47 -8.31 -14.79
C SER A 893 88.29 -7.50 -14.24
N ASN A 894 88.26 -7.47 -12.91
CA ASN A 894 88.66 -6.29 -12.11
C ASN A 894 87.77 -5.02 -12.22
N PRO A 895 87.92 -4.10 -11.27
CA PRO A 895 86.98 -3.89 -10.19
C PRO A 895 86.46 -2.44 -10.27
N PHE A 896 85.97 -1.94 -9.14
CA PHE A 896 85.61 -0.55 -8.89
C PHE A 896 84.25 -0.11 -9.40
N GLU A 897 83.61 0.57 -8.46
CA GLU A 897 82.78 1.74 -8.68
C GLU A 897 81.41 1.40 -9.27
N ASP A 898 80.42 1.43 -8.38
CA ASP A 898 79.56 2.61 -8.25
C ASP A 898 79.61 3.46 -9.53
N GLU A 899 78.47 3.71 -10.14
CA GLU A 899 77.88 5.01 -9.83
C GLU A 899 79.00 6.07 -9.69
N GLU A 900 79.12 6.96 -10.62
CA GLU A 900 78.01 7.80 -10.93
C GLU A 900 78.57 8.59 -12.15
N PRO A 901 78.68 9.90 -12.21
CA PRO A 901 77.76 10.56 -13.08
C PRO A 901 78.48 11.58 -13.96
N THR A 902 77.81 12.00 -15.02
CA THR A 902 77.78 13.40 -15.48
C THR A 902 79.07 14.22 -15.62
N ALA A 903 79.11 14.76 -16.85
CA ALA A 903 79.71 16.04 -17.21
C ALA A 903 81.26 16.02 -17.20
N PRO A 904 81.94 17.07 -17.67
CA PRO A 904 81.43 18.33 -18.24
C PRO A 904 82.24 18.78 -19.48
N SER A 905 82.08 20.05 -19.86
CA SER A 905 83.10 20.92 -20.51
C SER A 905 82.91 21.16 -22.04
N PRO A 906 83.62 22.14 -22.68
CA PRO A 906 83.12 23.51 -22.85
C PRO A 906 83.47 24.18 -24.25
N ILE A 907 83.09 25.48 -24.43
CA ILE A 907 83.76 26.62 -25.17
C ILE A 907 84.14 26.41 -26.69
N ILE A 908 83.76 27.24 -27.70
CA ILE A 908 84.27 28.59 -28.10
C ILE A 908 83.33 29.34 -29.11
N GLN A 909 83.06 30.61 -28.80
CA GLN A 909 82.96 31.87 -29.59
C GLN A 909 82.36 32.02 -31.04
N LYS A 910 81.46 33.02 -31.11
CA LYS A 910 81.40 34.25 -31.98
C LYS A 910 80.90 34.23 -33.45
N ARG A 911 79.92 35.15 -33.65
CA ARG A 911 79.64 36.08 -34.79
C ARG A 911 79.13 35.42 -36.11
N ARG A 912 78.11 35.88 -36.84
CA ARG A 912 77.51 37.22 -37.13
C ARG A 912 76.09 37.06 -37.74
N SER A 913 75.14 37.91 -37.31
CA SER A 913 74.12 38.76 -38.03
C SER A 913 73.73 38.53 -39.51
N PRO A 914 72.58 39.05 -40.05
CA PRO A 914 71.84 40.30 -39.69
C PRO A 914 70.27 40.26 -39.67
N VAL A 915 69.57 41.00 -38.78
CA VAL A 915 68.89 42.35 -38.89
C VAL A 915 67.34 42.18 -38.89
N GLN A 916 66.61 42.52 -37.80
CA GLN A 916 66.01 43.83 -37.39
C GLN A 916 64.72 44.21 -38.17
N SER A 917 63.62 44.79 -37.65
CA SER A 917 63.37 45.54 -36.40
C SER A 917 61.87 45.83 -36.12
N ASN A 918 61.58 46.12 -34.84
CA ASN A 918 60.77 47.24 -34.25
C ASN A 918 59.24 47.22 -33.96
N ARG A 919 58.96 47.35 -32.63
CA ARG A 919 58.04 48.28 -31.86
C ARG A 919 56.50 48.05 -31.95
N LYS A 920 55.66 48.21 -30.90
CA LYS A 920 55.65 48.95 -29.60
C LYS A 920 54.47 48.45 -28.68
N ALA A 921 54.49 48.83 -27.39
CA ALA A 921 53.66 48.53 -26.17
C ALA A 921 52.15 48.99 -26.19
N PRO A 922 51.30 49.04 -25.08
CA PRO A 922 51.55 48.88 -23.61
C PRO A 922 50.43 48.28 -22.65
N ALA A 923 50.86 48.00 -21.39
CA ALA A 923 50.32 48.26 -20.01
C ALA A 923 48.94 47.82 -19.38
N SER A 924 49.07 47.32 -18.12
CA SER A 924 48.37 47.64 -16.81
C SER A 924 47.41 46.62 -16.09
N LYS A 925 47.95 45.92 -15.05
CA LYS A 925 47.59 45.73 -13.59
C LYS A 925 46.11 45.67 -13.07
N PRO A 926 45.79 45.22 -11.81
CA PRO A 926 46.52 44.42 -10.76
C PRO A 926 45.65 43.41 -9.89
N VAL A 927 46.23 42.88 -8.78
CA VAL A 927 45.62 42.40 -7.47
C VAL A 927 45.21 40.90 -7.35
N SER A 928 45.26 40.20 -6.19
CA SER A 928 46.18 40.05 -5.04
C SER A 928 45.76 38.86 -4.14
N THR A 929 46.72 38.35 -3.33
CA THR A 929 46.63 37.84 -1.92
C THR A 929 45.68 36.71 -1.51
N ASN A 930 46.23 35.51 -1.31
CA ASN A 930 46.50 34.83 -0.01
C ASN A 930 45.82 35.38 1.30
N PRO A 931 45.98 34.66 2.43
CA PRO A 931 45.07 33.74 3.14
C PRO A 931 44.31 34.41 4.33
N PHE A 932 43.27 33.74 4.86
CA PHE A 932 42.37 34.16 5.96
C PHE A 932 41.43 35.34 5.62
N ASP A 933 40.16 35.00 5.36
CA ASP A 933 38.93 35.83 5.48
C ASP A 933 37.82 34.94 4.85
N ASP A 934 36.91 34.26 5.53
CA ASP A 934 36.50 34.27 6.92
C ASP A 934 35.92 32.90 7.29
N TYR A 935 36.25 32.51 8.51
CA TYR A 935 35.49 31.69 9.45
C TYR A 935 33.94 31.82 9.27
N ASP A 936 33.08 30.86 9.60
CA ASP A 936 33.06 30.21 10.90
C ASP A 936 32.14 28.97 10.96
N ASP A 937 32.59 28.08 11.84
CA ASP A 937 31.85 27.33 12.84
C ASP A 937 30.85 26.20 12.55
N ALA A 938 31.32 25.04 13.02
CA ALA A 938 30.62 24.12 13.91
C ALA A 938 29.87 22.96 13.25
N MET A 939 30.65 21.93 12.87
CA MET A 939 30.48 20.50 13.18
C MET A 939 31.16 19.64 12.10
N ASN A 940 32.00 18.64 12.36
CA ASN A 940 32.68 18.16 13.56
C ASN A 940 33.60 16.98 13.10
N PRO A 941 34.36 16.36 14.01
CA PRO A 941 35.79 16.10 13.88
C PRO A 941 36.16 14.93 12.92
N PHE A 942 37.27 15.09 12.20
CA PHE A 942 37.94 14.11 11.33
C PHE A 942 37.35 13.91 9.93
N ALA A 943 37.55 14.90 9.06
CA ALA A 943 38.40 14.75 7.87
C ALA A 943 39.07 16.09 7.55
#